data_AF-A0A1I8ILG3-F1
#
_entry.id   AF-A0A1I8ILG3-F1
#
_cell.length_a   1.000
_cell.length_b   1.000
_cell.length_c   1.000
_cell.angle_alpha   90.00
_cell.angle_beta   90.00
_cell.angle_gamma   90.00
#
_symmetry.space_group_name_H-M   'P 1'
#
loop_
_entity.id
_entity.type
_entity.pdbx_description
1 polymer ?
#
loop_
_entity_poly.entity_id
_entity_poly.type
_entity_poly.pdbx_seq_one_letter_code
_entity_poly.pdbx_strand_id
1 'polypeptide(L)'
;MLKPQVWLSFLKGCTQLILFLGSLLRYNLFSLVYLVFLLVSPLVPFHKEKPFLIYNGALLACSGLFTLAQIVFQIVLAAYPPYGSLVSDCSLDLALRQIGLQSFADTQAQHLVRLLLAEPLTLIVSAVSIGIGTRNRGRLFQSYPAASAAAPPSPEQSVVCAGIDATDGVAATEAQQVADDHHTLSMGLRKLRSMLLHFLLLCILCSCAVCSPSVTTSVYIVAFLLALLVWSIGGPGPDSLAIERARQCMAMYAALHLLVVFCYQLPVTHHIQGLEPNSTAARMMGLYYMIESNCSTNEVYFDRQIRANEYIEPLLLIGFYFFACMVMYLWKTDPYRRRRSTLTLCPLLALYGTGLLMVNFVFNFDLQDIYLAGLNASQLRQAGLQIYPQPWATFSAQAAFCCAFFVGVWSLVAGRRLIATAAVPSAAPAAPVDSSSSTSSLRMRRVGGQQQQSRQAFGASGRRVETLLVELMSKYSVLVCCIFWLLMCSWLDVNVNRVIVMAMFLYFLFTFRVSFSFWKRQLLAIFIILVLYSMLVLLLIYAYQFDSVPEFITKITSLQPAVPRGRDSTDNAGLQDDENDDVADEDGQNVEEAGSAARGTVKLLQRARLLLLLRNARQRNFNTLLLRLNQLYNAYSMKFSPTVWRLMEVHWWKIVGLVIVCVAVSPIEGSNFDASNLIYAGLLPLYLLAPEPVSIVYLAWSSLLILAKMIYQLNLVRDPLAPYAVKNCTANSSKPDGQSNATSLPEGIYADNFRYFGLHVPNGSGSDSLFPHLMLHASIVVCLAVQHIVRLKQRHRRLLNGESGLAPKHNLIFPEFTFIEFEAFYCQRWIRVATVSIEAYCPLGHSFFANFFGYKLGLELSCIAIVISAGLRLDIFSCVYLLFLLLFNFLRRDTIRKLWPLLHLLVGIGFSLQFCLACGIPPMLCLKYPWFDAVNNVVFSDNARQWLFLPAYGVPPRAEKLIGE
;
A
#
# COMPACT_ATOMS: atom_id res chain seq x y z
N MET A 1 -29.43 -22.90 -30.03
CA MET A 1 -28.64 -24.10 -30.42
C MET A 1 -27.17 -23.71 -30.57
N LEU A 2 -26.26 -24.38 -29.84
CA LEU A 2 -24.82 -24.12 -29.96
C LEU A 2 -24.33 -24.47 -31.38
N LYS A 3 -23.41 -23.66 -31.92
CA LYS A 3 -22.80 -23.94 -33.24
C LYS A 3 -22.12 -25.32 -33.21
N PRO A 4 -22.16 -26.11 -34.30
CA PRO A 4 -21.56 -27.44 -34.37
C PRO A 4 -20.07 -27.48 -33.98
N GLN A 5 -19.33 -26.40 -34.26
CA GLN A 5 -17.92 -26.27 -33.83
C GLN A 5 -17.73 -26.26 -32.32
N VAL A 6 -18.71 -25.74 -31.55
CA VAL A 6 -18.62 -25.72 -30.08
C VAL A 6 -18.82 -27.11 -29.49
N TRP A 7 -19.66 -27.94 -30.11
CA TRP A 7 -19.82 -29.35 -29.72
C TRP A 7 -18.55 -30.15 -29.93
N LEU A 8 -17.82 -29.96 -31.04
CA LEU A 8 -16.52 -30.59 -31.26
C LEU A 8 -15.46 -30.14 -30.23
N SER A 9 -15.44 -28.86 -29.87
CA SER A 9 -14.56 -28.34 -28.82
C SER A 9 -14.92 -28.89 -27.44
N PHE A 10 -16.21 -29.04 -27.13
CA PHE A 10 -16.69 -29.63 -25.89
C PHE A 10 -16.30 -31.11 -25.77
N LEU A 11 -16.54 -31.91 -26.82
CA LEU A 11 -16.13 -33.33 -26.88
C LEU A 11 -14.61 -33.50 -26.75
N LYS A 12 -13.83 -32.60 -27.38
CA LYS A 12 -12.38 -32.55 -27.22
C LYS A 12 -11.98 -32.30 -25.77
N GLY A 13 -12.61 -31.33 -25.11
CA GLY A 13 -12.37 -31.01 -23.70
C GLY A 13 -12.71 -32.18 -22.76
N CYS A 14 -13.86 -32.82 -22.96
CA CYS A 14 -14.25 -34.01 -22.18
C CYS A 14 -13.26 -35.17 -22.35
N THR A 15 -12.81 -35.43 -23.58
CA THR A 15 -11.81 -36.48 -23.87
C THR A 15 -10.48 -36.18 -23.17
N GLN A 16 -10.03 -34.93 -23.22
CA GLN A 16 -8.79 -34.49 -22.56
C GLN A 16 -8.88 -34.58 -21.04
N LEU A 17 -10.01 -34.20 -20.44
CA LEU A 17 -10.23 -34.27 -19.00
C LEU A 17 -10.20 -35.72 -18.49
N ILE A 18 -10.83 -36.65 -19.21
CA ILE A 18 -10.90 -38.06 -18.81
C ILE A 18 -9.54 -38.74 -18.98
N LEU A 19 -8.81 -38.45 -20.06
CA LEU A 19 -7.44 -38.93 -20.25
C LEU A 19 -6.50 -38.40 -19.16
N PHE A 20 -6.65 -37.13 -18.77
CA PHE A 20 -5.90 -36.52 -17.67
C PHE A 20 -6.19 -37.20 -16.33
N LEU A 21 -7.47 -37.37 -15.97
CA LEU A 21 -7.88 -38.12 -14.77
C LEU A 21 -7.35 -39.56 -14.80
N GLY A 22 -7.42 -40.23 -15.96
CA GLY A 22 -6.92 -41.60 -16.14
C GLY A 22 -5.40 -41.73 -16.03
N SER A 23 -4.65 -40.65 -16.30
CA SER A 23 -3.19 -40.60 -16.11
C SER A 23 -2.78 -40.22 -14.68
N LEU A 24 -3.59 -39.47 -13.93
CA LEU A 24 -3.27 -39.09 -12.55
C LEU A 24 -3.64 -40.17 -11.53
N LEU A 25 -4.73 -40.89 -11.78
CA LEU A 25 -5.26 -41.86 -10.83
C LEU A 25 -4.39 -43.12 -10.73
N ARG A 26 -3.56 -43.44 -11.72
CA ARG A 26 -2.70 -44.64 -11.70
C ARG A 26 -1.44 -44.41 -12.53
N TYR A 27 -0.34 -45.01 -12.10
CA TYR A 27 0.95 -44.99 -12.78
C TYR A 27 1.29 -46.41 -13.23
N ASN A 28 0.98 -46.71 -14.49
CA ASN A 28 1.19 -48.00 -15.11
C ASN A 28 1.34 -47.83 -16.64
N LEU A 29 1.60 -48.92 -17.35
CA LEU A 29 1.77 -48.87 -18.80
C LEU A 29 0.50 -48.41 -19.54
N PHE A 30 -0.70 -48.80 -19.09
CA PHE A 30 -1.96 -48.36 -19.70
C PHE A 30 -2.19 -46.85 -19.56
N SER A 31 -1.88 -46.27 -18.41
CA SER A 31 -1.96 -44.82 -18.16
C SER A 31 -0.86 -44.04 -18.87
N LEU A 32 0.33 -44.62 -19.09
CA LEU A 32 1.35 -44.04 -19.97
C LEU A 32 0.83 -43.87 -21.39
N VAL A 33 0.13 -44.87 -21.92
CA VAL A 33 -0.52 -44.80 -23.25
C VAL A 33 -1.57 -43.69 -23.26
N TYR A 34 -2.38 -43.54 -22.20
CA TYR A 34 -3.34 -42.43 -22.08
C TYR A 34 -2.69 -41.05 -21.96
N LEU A 35 -1.54 -40.95 -21.29
CA LEU A 35 -0.75 -39.71 -21.25
C LEU A 35 -0.22 -39.33 -22.65
N VAL A 36 0.23 -40.30 -23.44
CA VAL A 36 0.65 -40.07 -24.84
C VAL A 36 -0.54 -39.59 -25.68
N PHE A 37 -1.71 -40.21 -25.55
CA PHE A 37 -2.93 -39.72 -26.22
C PHE A 37 -3.34 -38.32 -25.76
N LEU A 38 -3.16 -37.99 -24.47
CA LEU A 38 -3.42 -36.66 -23.92
C LEU A 38 -2.48 -35.61 -24.54
N LEU A 39 -1.19 -35.90 -24.62
CA LEU A 39 -0.18 -35.02 -25.23
C LEU A 39 -0.39 -34.85 -26.73
N VAL A 40 -0.82 -35.88 -27.46
CA VAL A 40 -1.11 -35.76 -28.91
C VAL A 40 -2.40 -34.97 -29.17
N SER A 41 -3.35 -34.96 -28.22
CA SER A 41 -4.70 -34.37 -28.41
C SER A 41 -4.71 -32.89 -28.85
N PRO A 42 -3.92 -31.96 -28.24
CA PRO A 42 -3.83 -30.58 -28.72
C PRO A 42 -3.35 -30.46 -30.16
N LEU A 43 -2.42 -31.31 -30.60
CA LEU A 43 -1.82 -31.28 -31.94
C LEU A 43 -2.78 -31.79 -33.03
N VAL A 44 -3.81 -32.53 -32.66
CA VAL A 44 -4.81 -33.06 -33.60
C VAL A 44 -5.92 -32.02 -33.89
N PRO A 45 -6.15 -31.68 -35.17
CA PRO A 45 -7.22 -30.77 -35.56
C PRO A 45 -8.59 -31.47 -35.59
N PHE A 46 -9.41 -31.28 -34.54
CA PHE A 46 -10.74 -31.90 -34.41
C PHE A 46 -11.78 -31.34 -35.40
N HIS A 47 -11.47 -30.24 -36.09
CA HIS A 47 -12.33 -29.68 -37.14
C HIS A 47 -12.21 -30.43 -38.48
N LYS A 48 -11.19 -31.28 -38.63
CA LYS A 48 -11.01 -32.11 -39.83
C LYS A 48 -11.50 -33.52 -39.53
N GLU A 49 -12.34 -34.05 -40.43
CA GLU A 49 -13.01 -35.34 -40.26
C GLU A 49 -12.02 -36.50 -40.08
N LYS A 50 -11.05 -36.64 -41.00
CA LYS A 50 -10.07 -37.74 -40.99
C LYS A 50 -9.26 -37.84 -39.69
N PRO A 51 -8.53 -36.79 -39.24
CA PRO A 51 -7.74 -36.87 -38.02
C PRO A 51 -8.58 -37.01 -36.75
N PHE A 52 -9.80 -36.45 -36.73
CA PHE A 52 -10.75 -36.66 -35.63
C PHE A 52 -11.14 -38.14 -35.49
N LEU A 53 -11.50 -38.78 -36.61
CA LEU A 53 -11.94 -40.19 -36.61
C LEU A 53 -10.79 -41.14 -36.31
N ILE A 54 -9.60 -40.90 -36.87
CA ILE A 54 -8.39 -41.71 -36.60
C ILE A 54 -8.01 -41.66 -35.12
N TYR A 55 -7.96 -40.46 -34.52
CA TYR A 55 -7.59 -40.30 -33.12
C TYR A 55 -8.58 -40.98 -32.16
N ASN A 56 -9.88 -40.72 -32.32
CA ASN A 56 -10.88 -41.31 -31.44
C ASN A 56 -11.06 -42.82 -31.70
N GLY A 57 -10.87 -43.28 -32.94
CA GLY A 57 -10.93 -44.70 -33.30
C GLY A 57 -9.76 -45.48 -32.70
N ALA A 58 -8.54 -44.94 -32.77
CA ALA A 58 -7.38 -45.53 -32.10
C ALA A 58 -7.56 -45.56 -30.57
N LEU A 59 -8.10 -44.47 -29.99
CA LEU A 59 -8.39 -44.42 -28.56
C LEU A 59 -9.44 -45.46 -28.13
N LEU A 60 -10.51 -45.64 -28.92
CA LEU A 60 -11.55 -46.65 -28.68
C LEU A 60 -10.97 -48.07 -28.74
N ALA A 61 -10.11 -48.35 -29.72
CA ALA A 61 -9.48 -49.66 -29.87
C ALA A 61 -8.53 -49.98 -28.70
N CYS A 62 -7.68 -49.02 -28.29
CA CYS A 62 -6.77 -49.21 -27.15
C CYS A 62 -7.54 -49.38 -25.83
N SER A 63 -8.54 -48.53 -25.56
CA SER A 63 -9.37 -48.63 -24.34
C SER A 63 -10.20 -49.91 -24.30
N GLY A 64 -10.71 -50.36 -25.45
CA GLY A 64 -11.41 -51.64 -25.59
C GLY A 64 -10.50 -52.84 -25.28
N LEU A 65 -9.24 -52.78 -25.72
CA LEU A 65 -8.26 -53.82 -25.42
C LEU A 65 -7.89 -53.84 -23.93
N PHE A 66 -7.70 -52.68 -23.30
CA PHE A 66 -7.33 -52.60 -21.88
C PHE A 66 -8.48 -53.03 -20.95
N THR A 67 -9.72 -52.60 -21.24
CA THR A 67 -10.93 -53.07 -20.52
C THR A 67 -11.10 -54.59 -20.63
N LEU A 68 -10.93 -55.15 -21.83
CA LEU A 68 -11.00 -56.59 -22.04
C LEU A 68 -9.89 -57.33 -21.28
N ALA A 69 -8.65 -56.83 -21.34
CA ALA A 69 -7.52 -57.43 -20.61
C ALA A 69 -7.76 -57.47 -19.10
N GLN A 70 -8.33 -56.39 -18.52
CA GLN A 70 -8.67 -56.35 -17.10
C GLN A 70 -9.79 -57.34 -16.74
N ILE A 71 -10.85 -57.43 -17.57
CA ILE A 71 -11.96 -58.36 -17.34
C ILE A 71 -11.46 -59.81 -17.40
N VAL A 72 -10.68 -60.16 -18.43
CA VAL A 72 -10.11 -61.50 -18.59
C VAL A 72 -9.20 -61.85 -17.42
N PHE A 73 -8.35 -60.92 -16.98
CA PHE A 73 -7.46 -61.11 -15.83
C PHE A 73 -8.23 -61.42 -14.53
N GLN A 74 -9.33 -60.71 -14.27
CA GLN A 74 -10.16 -60.97 -13.08
C GLN A 74 -10.95 -62.28 -13.17
N ILE A 75 -11.43 -62.65 -14.37
CA ILE A 75 -12.09 -63.95 -14.59
C ILE A 75 -11.11 -65.10 -14.34
N VAL A 76 -9.85 -64.97 -14.78
CA VAL A 76 -8.80 -65.98 -14.57
C VAL A 76 -8.50 -66.15 -13.08
N LEU A 77 -8.39 -65.05 -12.32
CA LEU A 77 -8.19 -65.09 -10.86
C LEU A 77 -9.38 -65.70 -10.11
N ALA A 78 -10.61 -65.46 -10.57
CA ALA A 78 -11.83 -65.99 -9.95
C ALA A 78 -12.12 -67.46 -10.31
N ALA A 79 -11.74 -67.92 -11.50
CA ALA A 79 -12.07 -69.25 -12.00
C ALA A 79 -11.13 -70.36 -11.47
N TYR A 80 -9.91 -70.03 -11.05
CA TYR A 80 -8.95 -71.01 -10.50
C TYR A 80 -8.24 -70.52 -9.22
N PRO A 81 -8.68 -70.95 -8.02
CA PRO A 81 -8.09 -70.53 -6.76
C PRO A 81 -6.59 -70.88 -6.52
N PRO A 82 -5.98 -71.96 -7.09
CA PRO A 82 -4.55 -72.19 -6.86
C PRO A 82 -3.63 -71.23 -7.64
N TYR A 83 -4.12 -70.42 -8.58
CA TYR A 83 -3.31 -69.37 -9.20
C TYR A 83 -3.23 -68.09 -8.34
N GLY A 84 -3.94 -68.03 -7.21
CA GLY A 84 -3.70 -67.02 -6.18
C GLY A 84 -2.28 -67.06 -5.60
N SER A 85 -1.59 -68.20 -5.67
CA SER A 85 -0.17 -68.34 -5.32
C SER A 85 0.82 -67.98 -6.45
N LEU A 86 0.35 -67.70 -7.68
CA LEU A 86 1.23 -67.13 -8.72
C LEU A 86 1.53 -65.65 -8.42
N VAL A 87 0.63 -64.99 -7.69
CA VAL A 87 0.75 -63.60 -7.22
C VAL A 87 1.54 -63.52 -5.89
N SER A 88 1.88 -64.65 -5.24
CA SER A 88 2.71 -64.62 -4.02
C SER A 88 4.18 -64.31 -4.30
N ASP A 89 4.64 -64.46 -5.54
CA ASP A 89 5.95 -63.98 -5.96
C ASP A 89 5.89 -62.47 -6.19
N CYS A 90 6.44 -61.71 -5.23
CA CYS A 90 6.47 -60.23 -5.24
C CYS A 90 7.03 -59.64 -6.54
N SER A 91 7.96 -60.33 -7.22
CA SER A 91 8.52 -59.88 -8.51
C SER A 91 7.52 -59.96 -9.67
N LEU A 92 6.71 -61.02 -9.72
CA LEU A 92 5.71 -61.23 -10.77
C LEU A 92 4.48 -60.34 -10.53
N ASP A 93 4.07 -60.17 -9.28
CA ASP A 93 3.01 -59.23 -8.90
C ASP A 93 3.42 -57.77 -9.22
N LEU A 94 4.66 -57.38 -8.93
CA LEU A 94 5.18 -56.06 -9.29
C LEU A 94 5.21 -55.86 -10.81
N ALA A 95 5.57 -56.88 -11.59
CA ALA A 95 5.55 -56.83 -13.06
C ALA A 95 4.13 -56.71 -13.64
N LEU A 96 3.14 -57.40 -13.06
CA LEU A 96 1.73 -57.30 -13.47
C LEU A 96 1.12 -55.94 -13.12
N ARG A 97 1.44 -55.40 -11.92
CA ARG A 97 1.07 -54.04 -11.51
C ARG A 97 1.66 -52.96 -12.43
N GLN A 98 2.89 -53.15 -12.91
CA GLN A 98 3.53 -52.25 -13.88
C GLN A 98 2.79 -52.19 -15.23
N ILE A 99 2.31 -53.33 -15.72
CA ILE A 99 1.48 -53.38 -16.94
C ILE A 99 0.12 -52.70 -16.69
N GLY A 100 -0.42 -52.87 -15.48
CA GLY A 100 -1.69 -52.29 -15.05
C GLY A 100 -2.75 -53.33 -14.70
N LEU A 101 -2.36 -54.60 -14.60
CA LEU A 101 -3.21 -55.72 -14.20
C LEU A 101 -2.99 -55.98 -12.70
N GLN A 102 -3.94 -55.55 -11.88
CA GLN A 102 -3.88 -55.70 -10.41
C GLN A 102 -5.07 -56.49 -9.89
N SER A 103 -4.83 -57.41 -8.95
CA SER A 103 -5.87 -58.21 -8.28
C SER A 103 -6.76 -57.33 -7.41
N PHE A 104 -8.06 -57.63 -7.38
CA PHE A 104 -9.04 -56.93 -6.53
C PHE A 104 -9.22 -57.56 -5.14
N ALA A 105 -8.56 -58.69 -4.87
CA ALA A 105 -8.64 -59.37 -3.58
C ALA A 105 -8.17 -58.45 -2.43
N ASP A 106 -9.00 -58.36 -1.37
CA ASP A 106 -8.76 -57.60 -0.14
C ASP A 106 -8.47 -56.08 -0.30
N THR A 107 -9.13 -55.42 -1.27
CA THR A 107 -8.98 -53.97 -1.50
C THR A 107 -10.15 -53.13 -0.98
N GLN A 108 -9.87 -51.98 -0.36
CA GLN A 108 -10.89 -51.04 0.08
C GLN A 108 -11.65 -50.42 -1.12
N ALA A 109 -12.95 -50.12 -0.95
CA ALA A 109 -13.82 -49.64 -2.02
C ALA A 109 -13.31 -48.38 -2.76
N GLN A 110 -12.58 -47.50 -2.07
CA GLN A 110 -12.01 -46.28 -2.66
C GLN A 110 -10.89 -46.57 -3.68
N HIS A 111 -10.05 -47.57 -3.39
CA HIS A 111 -8.98 -48.01 -4.29
C HIS A 111 -9.54 -48.78 -5.49
N LEU A 112 -10.63 -49.53 -5.29
CA LEU A 112 -11.34 -50.22 -6.36
C LEU A 112 -11.92 -49.23 -7.39
N VAL A 113 -12.57 -48.16 -6.93
CA VAL A 113 -13.09 -47.09 -7.80
C VAL A 113 -11.94 -46.41 -8.54
N ARG A 114 -10.85 -46.06 -7.86
CA ARG A 114 -9.65 -45.45 -8.46
C ARG A 114 -9.06 -46.29 -9.60
N LEU A 115 -9.04 -47.61 -9.45
CA LEU A 115 -8.45 -48.55 -10.41
C LEU A 115 -9.38 -48.84 -11.60
N LEU A 116 -10.70 -48.88 -11.40
CA LEU A 116 -11.69 -49.24 -12.42
C LEU A 116 -12.19 -48.03 -13.24
N LEU A 117 -12.16 -46.80 -12.71
CA LEU A 117 -12.87 -45.65 -13.27
C LEU A 117 -12.42 -45.21 -14.67
N ALA A 118 -11.12 -45.22 -14.96
CA ALA A 118 -10.57 -44.61 -16.18
C ALA A 118 -10.89 -45.38 -17.48
N GLU A 119 -10.89 -46.70 -17.42
CA GLU A 119 -11.02 -47.59 -18.58
C GLU A 119 -12.43 -47.55 -19.22
N PRO A 120 -13.54 -47.81 -18.50
CA PRO A 120 -14.88 -47.75 -19.08
C PRO A 120 -15.27 -46.32 -19.46
N LEU A 121 -14.82 -45.29 -18.72
CA LEU A 121 -15.13 -43.89 -19.06
C LEU A 121 -14.47 -43.45 -20.37
N THR A 122 -13.20 -43.81 -20.60
CA THR A 122 -12.51 -43.52 -21.87
C THR A 122 -13.17 -44.26 -23.04
N LEU A 123 -13.60 -45.50 -22.84
CA LEU A 123 -14.34 -46.29 -23.83
C LEU A 123 -15.68 -45.64 -24.19
N ILE A 124 -16.47 -45.25 -23.19
CA ILE A 124 -17.78 -44.62 -23.39
C ILE A 124 -17.63 -43.28 -24.10
N VAL A 125 -16.69 -42.43 -23.68
CA VAL A 125 -16.52 -41.09 -24.28
C VAL A 125 -15.96 -41.14 -25.69
N SER A 126 -15.06 -42.07 -26.00
CA SER A 126 -14.58 -42.27 -27.38
C SER A 126 -15.69 -42.82 -28.29
N ALA A 127 -16.50 -43.77 -27.82
CA ALA A 127 -17.66 -44.29 -28.54
C ALA A 127 -18.73 -43.21 -28.80
N VAL A 128 -19.05 -42.42 -27.78
CA VAL A 128 -20.01 -41.29 -27.88
C VAL A 128 -19.48 -40.21 -28.83
N SER A 129 -18.18 -39.89 -28.77
CA SER A 129 -17.55 -38.89 -29.66
C SER A 129 -17.61 -39.32 -31.12
N ILE A 130 -17.35 -40.60 -31.42
CA ILE A 130 -17.49 -41.17 -32.77
C ILE A 130 -18.96 -41.21 -33.18
N GLY A 131 -19.87 -41.63 -32.31
CA GLY A 131 -21.31 -41.68 -32.58
C GLY A 131 -21.92 -40.31 -32.91
N ILE A 132 -21.56 -39.28 -32.15
CA ILE A 132 -22.00 -37.90 -32.42
C ILE A 132 -21.34 -37.36 -33.70
N GLY A 133 -20.04 -37.63 -33.90
CA GLY A 133 -19.29 -37.18 -35.08
C GLY A 133 -19.80 -37.79 -36.39
N THR A 134 -20.16 -39.08 -36.37
CA THR A 134 -20.72 -39.80 -37.53
C THR A 134 -22.18 -39.43 -37.81
N ARG A 135 -23.01 -39.33 -36.76
CA ARG A 135 -24.43 -38.92 -36.88
C ARG A 135 -24.60 -37.50 -37.43
N ASN A 136 -23.70 -36.58 -37.07
CA ASN A 136 -23.76 -35.17 -37.48
C ASN A 136 -22.69 -34.78 -38.52
N ARG A 137 -22.17 -35.76 -39.28
CA ARG A 137 -21.06 -35.59 -40.24
C ARG A 137 -21.24 -34.39 -41.17
N GLY A 138 -22.44 -34.26 -41.76
CA GLY A 138 -22.78 -33.16 -42.68
C GLY A 138 -22.88 -31.79 -42.02
N ARG A 139 -23.11 -31.68 -40.70
CA ARG A 139 -23.20 -30.38 -39.99
C ARG A 139 -21.88 -29.98 -39.32
N LEU A 140 -21.04 -30.95 -38.96
CA LEU A 140 -19.82 -30.74 -38.18
C LEU A 140 -18.57 -30.51 -39.05
N PHE A 141 -18.48 -31.17 -40.20
CA PHE A 141 -17.26 -31.18 -41.03
C PHE A 141 -17.42 -30.55 -42.41
N GLN A 142 -18.60 -30.01 -42.74
CA GLN A 142 -18.84 -29.40 -44.05
C GLN A 142 -18.04 -28.11 -44.20
N SER A 143 -17.13 -28.13 -45.16
CA SER A 143 -16.46 -26.93 -45.67
C SER A 143 -17.48 -26.19 -46.53
N TYR A 144 -17.75 -24.91 -46.23
CA TYR A 144 -18.41 -24.05 -47.22
C TYR A 144 -17.54 -24.08 -48.49
N PRO A 145 -18.07 -24.45 -49.67
CA PRO A 145 -17.38 -24.14 -50.90
C PRO A 145 -17.19 -22.63 -50.92
N ALA A 146 -15.98 -22.20 -51.28
CA ALA A 146 -15.75 -20.83 -51.70
C ALA A 146 -16.89 -20.47 -52.66
N ALA A 147 -17.67 -19.44 -52.31
CA ALA A 147 -18.67 -18.90 -53.21
C ALA A 147 -17.99 -18.78 -54.58
N SER A 148 -18.54 -19.50 -55.56
CA SER A 148 -18.11 -19.47 -56.94
C SER A 148 -17.88 -18.01 -57.31
N ALA A 149 -16.77 -17.77 -57.99
CA ALA A 149 -16.53 -16.57 -58.76
C ALA A 149 -17.83 -16.09 -59.44
N ALA A 150 -18.49 -15.12 -58.81
CA ALA A 150 -19.44 -14.28 -59.50
C ALA A 150 -18.56 -13.29 -60.28
N ALA A 151 -18.61 -13.44 -61.61
CA ALA A 151 -17.89 -12.61 -62.55
C ALA A 151 -18.09 -11.11 -62.25
N PRO A 152 -17.08 -10.26 -62.50
CA PRO A 152 -17.28 -8.82 -62.43
C PRO A 152 -18.34 -8.43 -63.48
N PRO A 153 -19.36 -7.61 -63.15
CA PRO A 153 -20.22 -7.07 -64.18
C PRO A 153 -19.37 -6.14 -65.07
N SER A 154 -19.44 -6.38 -66.37
CA SER A 154 -18.84 -5.54 -67.41
C SER A 154 -19.37 -4.11 -67.34
N PRO A 155 -18.55 -3.11 -67.71
CA PRO A 155 -18.99 -1.73 -67.81
C PRO A 155 -19.63 -1.54 -69.18
N GLU A 156 -20.94 -1.29 -69.23
CA GLU A 156 -21.66 -0.53 -70.28
C GLU A 156 -23.13 -0.91 -70.25
N GLN A 157 -23.94 -0.08 -69.60
CA GLN A 157 -25.09 0.55 -70.26
C GLN A 157 -25.63 1.69 -69.40
N SER A 158 -25.68 2.81 -70.06
CA SER A 158 -26.00 4.14 -69.58
C SER A 158 -27.51 4.43 -69.62
N VAL A 159 -27.91 5.38 -68.77
CA VAL A 159 -29.01 6.35 -68.89
C VAL A 159 -30.39 5.97 -68.30
N VAL A 160 -30.91 6.96 -67.55
CA VAL A 160 -32.31 7.20 -67.08
C VAL A 160 -32.66 6.45 -65.78
N CYS A 161 -32.91 7.06 -64.61
CA CYS A 161 -33.52 8.36 -64.29
C CYS A 161 -32.74 9.17 -63.24
N ALA A 162 -32.73 10.48 -63.43
CA ALA A 162 -32.50 11.46 -62.37
C ALA A 162 -33.80 11.67 -61.56
N GLY A 163 -33.66 11.81 -60.24
CA GLY A 163 -34.69 12.41 -59.38
C GLY A 163 -34.63 11.95 -57.92
N ILE A 164 -34.36 12.89 -57.00
CA ILE A 164 -34.74 12.89 -55.56
C ILE A 164 -33.85 11.94 -54.70
N ASP A 165 -33.13 12.28 -53.61
CA ASP A 165 -33.03 13.40 -52.68
C ASP A 165 -31.59 13.48 -52.09
N ALA A 166 -31.16 14.66 -51.63
CA ALA A 166 -29.82 14.93 -51.09
C ALA A 166 -29.59 14.48 -49.63
N THR A 167 -30.41 13.58 -49.08
CA THR A 167 -30.36 13.16 -47.67
C THR A 167 -29.52 11.90 -47.39
N ASP A 168 -29.21 11.10 -48.41
CA ASP A 168 -28.57 9.78 -48.19
C ASP A 168 -27.03 9.83 -48.16
N GLY A 169 -26.42 10.95 -48.56
CA GLY A 169 -24.96 11.11 -48.55
C GLY A 169 -24.34 11.20 -47.13
N VAL A 170 -25.12 11.66 -46.14
CA VAL A 170 -24.68 11.78 -44.74
C VAL A 170 -24.79 10.43 -44.02
N ALA A 171 -25.84 9.65 -44.29
CA ALA A 171 -26.01 8.32 -43.72
C ALA A 171 -24.97 7.30 -44.25
N ALA A 172 -24.62 7.39 -45.54
CA ALA A 172 -23.60 6.54 -46.14
C ALA A 172 -22.18 6.86 -45.61
N THR A 173 -21.87 8.13 -45.34
CA THR A 173 -20.58 8.52 -44.75
C THR A 173 -20.48 8.19 -43.27
N GLU A 174 -21.57 8.30 -42.49
CA GLU A 174 -21.63 7.85 -41.10
C GLU A 174 -21.54 6.30 -40.99
N ALA A 175 -22.18 5.55 -41.89
CA ALA A 175 -22.08 4.09 -41.92
C ALA A 175 -20.66 3.60 -42.28
N GLN A 176 -19.99 4.28 -43.22
CA GLN A 176 -18.59 3.98 -43.57
C GLN A 176 -17.63 4.32 -42.41
N GLN A 177 -17.83 5.45 -41.72
CA GLN A 177 -17.04 5.83 -40.54
C GLN A 177 -17.29 4.88 -39.36
N VAL A 178 -18.53 4.44 -39.12
CA VAL A 178 -18.84 3.44 -38.09
C VAL A 178 -18.24 2.07 -38.44
N ALA A 179 -18.19 1.69 -39.72
CA ALA A 179 -17.54 0.47 -40.18
C ALA A 179 -16.01 0.54 -40.02
N ASP A 180 -15.38 1.67 -40.34
CA ASP A 180 -13.95 1.91 -40.12
C ASP A 180 -13.59 1.99 -38.62
N ASP A 181 -14.42 2.64 -37.80
CA ASP A 181 -14.26 2.69 -36.35
C ASP A 181 -14.45 1.30 -35.71
N HIS A 182 -15.40 0.50 -36.22
CA HIS A 182 -15.60 -0.89 -35.80
C HIS A 182 -14.43 -1.78 -36.24
N HIS A 183 -13.88 -1.56 -37.45
CA HIS A 183 -12.72 -2.28 -37.96
C HIS A 183 -11.46 -1.95 -37.13
N THR A 184 -11.19 -0.67 -36.85
CA THR A 184 -10.05 -0.22 -36.03
C THR A 184 -10.18 -0.66 -34.56
N LEU A 185 -11.37 -0.61 -33.97
CA LEU A 185 -11.65 -1.14 -32.62
C LEU A 185 -11.46 -2.66 -32.55
N SER A 186 -11.94 -3.40 -33.56
CA SER A 186 -11.77 -4.85 -33.64
C SER A 186 -10.29 -5.24 -33.80
N MET A 187 -9.50 -4.46 -34.54
CA MET A 187 -8.05 -4.64 -34.67
C MET A 187 -7.33 -4.34 -33.35
N GLY A 188 -7.72 -3.27 -32.64
CA GLY A 188 -7.20 -2.92 -31.32
C GLY A 188 -7.50 -3.98 -30.25
N LEU A 189 -8.73 -4.49 -30.20
CA LEU A 189 -9.13 -5.58 -29.30
C LEU A 189 -8.42 -6.89 -29.63
N ARG A 190 -8.24 -7.21 -30.91
CA ARG A 190 -7.45 -8.38 -31.35
C ARG A 190 -6.00 -8.29 -30.90
N LYS A 191 -5.36 -7.12 -31.06
CA LYS A 191 -3.99 -6.84 -30.62
C LYS A 191 -3.85 -6.91 -29.10
N LEU A 192 -4.79 -6.35 -28.34
CA LEU A 192 -4.81 -6.42 -26.88
C LEU A 192 -4.93 -7.87 -26.39
N ARG A 193 -5.86 -8.64 -26.95
CA ARG A 193 -6.04 -10.07 -26.65
C ARG A 193 -4.76 -10.86 -26.91
N SER A 194 -4.11 -10.60 -28.04
CA SER A 194 -2.87 -11.26 -28.46
C SER A 194 -1.71 -10.95 -27.50
N MET A 195 -1.55 -9.69 -27.08
CA MET A 195 -0.54 -9.26 -26.09
C MET A 195 -0.80 -9.87 -24.71
N LEU A 196 -2.05 -9.88 -24.25
CA LEU A 196 -2.42 -10.47 -22.95
C LEU A 196 -2.10 -11.97 -22.91
N LEU A 197 -2.39 -12.69 -24.01
CA LEU A 197 -2.12 -14.11 -24.12
C LEU A 197 -0.61 -14.43 -24.08
N HIS A 198 0.23 -13.56 -24.64
CA HIS A 198 1.69 -13.69 -24.58
C HIS A 198 2.24 -13.46 -23.17
N PHE A 199 1.72 -12.44 -22.49
CA PHE A 199 2.10 -12.16 -21.12
C PHE A 199 1.72 -13.33 -20.19
N LEU A 200 0.50 -13.85 -20.36
CA LEU A 200 0.02 -15.02 -19.62
C LEU A 200 0.92 -16.25 -19.86
N LEU A 201 1.39 -16.47 -21.09
CA LEU A 201 2.33 -17.56 -21.42
C LEU A 201 3.67 -17.41 -20.67
N LEU A 202 4.20 -16.19 -20.59
CA LEU A 202 5.44 -15.91 -19.86
C LEU A 202 5.28 -16.06 -18.36
N CYS A 203 4.13 -15.68 -17.79
CA CYS A 203 3.81 -15.91 -16.39
C CYS A 203 3.79 -17.40 -16.06
N ILE A 204 3.10 -18.22 -16.88
CA ILE A 204 3.04 -19.67 -16.68
C ILE A 204 4.45 -20.29 -16.82
N LEU A 205 5.24 -19.86 -17.81
CA LEU A 205 6.63 -20.31 -17.98
C LEU A 205 7.50 -19.99 -16.75
N CYS A 206 7.35 -18.79 -16.17
CA CYS A 206 8.04 -18.41 -14.94
C CYS A 206 7.59 -19.26 -13.74
N SER A 207 6.29 -19.53 -13.62
CA SER A 207 5.73 -20.39 -12.57
C SER A 207 6.26 -21.83 -12.65
N CYS A 208 6.34 -22.42 -13.85
CA CYS A 208 6.96 -23.74 -14.07
C CYS A 208 8.43 -23.75 -13.66
N ALA A 209 9.15 -22.67 -13.93
CA ALA A 209 10.57 -22.58 -13.62
C ALA A 209 10.86 -22.44 -12.12
N VAL A 210 9.98 -21.73 -11.40
CA VAL A 210 10.19 -21.34 -10.00
C VAL A 210 9.62 -22.35 -8.99
N CYS A 211 8.66 -23.20 -9.38
CA CYS A 211 7.96 -24.14 -8.48
C CYS A 211 8.91 -25.11 -7.78
N SER A 212 9.85 -25.69 -8.53
CA SER A 212 10.89 -26.59 -8.02
C SER A 212 12.21 -26.34 -8.74
N PRO A 213 13.26 -25.85 -8.05
CA PRO A 213 14.54 -25.56 -8.68
C PRO A 213 15.32 -26.85 -8.98
N SER A 214 15.53 -27.15 -10.26
CA SER A 214 16.25 -28.32 -10.72
C SER A 214 16.96 -28.03 -12.05
N VAL A 215 17.77 -28.98 -12.52
CA VAL A 215 18.41 -28.88 -13.83
C VAL A 215 17.38 -28.88 -14.95
N THR A 216 16.30 -29.66 -14.83
CA THR A 216 15.24 -29.71 -15.85
C THR A 216 14.42 -28.41 -15.86
N THR A 217 14.14 -27.80 -14.70
CA THR A 217 13.42 -26.52 -14.64
C THR A 217 14.27 -25.32 -15.02
N SER A 218 15.60 -25.44 -14.96
CA SER A 218 16.54 -24.40 -15.41
C SER A 218 16.35 -23.99 -16.88
N VAL A 219 15.90 -24.92 -17.74
CA VAL A 219 15.61 -24.65 -19.14
C VAL A 219 14.46 -23.64 -19.29
N TYR A 220 13.46 -23.72 -18.40
CA TYR A 220 12.32 -22.79 -18.40
C TYR A 220 12.71 -21.39 -17.90
N ILE A 221 13.54 -21.27 -16.86
CA ILE A 221 13.98 -19.95 -16.37
C ILE A 221 14.88 -19.24 -17.39
N VAL A 222 15.79 -19.98 -18.04
CA VAL A 222 16.64 -19.42 -19.09
C VAL A 222 15.80 -18.97 -20.29
N ALA A 223 14.82 -19.79 -20.72
CA ALA A 223 13.91 -19.41 -21.79
C ALA A 223 13.07 -18.17 -21.45
N PHE A 224 12.60 -18.05 -20.20
CA PHE A 224 11.88 -16.88 -19.70
C PHE A 224 12.75 -15.61 -19.72
N LEU A 225 13.97 -15.68 -19.19
CA LEU A 225 14.90 -14.55 -19.17
C LEU A 225 15.32 -14.11 -20.59
N LEU A 226 15.57 -15.07 -21.48
CA LEU A 226 15.86 -14.78 -22.89
C LEU A 226 14.67 -14.12 -23.58
N ALA A 227 13.43 -14.55 -23.29
CA ALA A 227 12.24 -13.93 -23.84
C ALA A 227 12.08 -12.46 -23.37
N LEU A 228 12.33 -12.19 -22.08
CA LEU A 228 12.35 -10.83 -21.52
C LEU A 228 13.47 -9.97 -22.11
N LEU A 229 14.66 -10.53 -22.30
CA LEU A 229 15.79 -9.85 -22.93
C LEU A 229 15.46 -9.47 -24.38
N VAL A 230 14.94 -10.42 -25.16
CA VAL A 230 14.55 -10.19 -26.55
C VAL A 230 13.44 -9.15 -26.64
N TRP A 231 12.45 -9.20 -25.74
CA TRP A 231 11.37 -8.20 -25.68
C TRP A 231 11.89 -6.81 -25.31
N SER A 232 12.76 -6.70 -24.29
CA SER A 232 13.26 -5.43 -23.77
C SER A 232 14.16 -4.67 -24.73
N ILE A 233 14.96 -5.36 -25.54
CA ILE A 233 15.80 -4.75 -26.60
C ILE A 233 14.94 -4.36 -27.83
N GLY A 234 13.63 -4.63 -27.78
CA GLY A 234 12.68 -4.43 -28.86
C GLY A 234 13.01 -5.34 -30.04
N GLY A 235 13.27 -6.61 -29.73
CA GLY A 235 13.48 -7.71 -30.67
C GLY A 235 12.22 -8.04 -31.48
N PRO A 236 12.20 -9.17 -32.20
CA PRO A 236 11.02 -9.57 -32.97
C PRO A 236 9.71 -9.47 -32.18
N GLY A 237 8.67 -8.98 -32.85
CA GLY A 237 7.31 -9.13 -32.35
C GLY A 237 6.91 -10.62 -32.24
N PRO A 238 5.85 -10.90 -31.48
CA PRO A 238 5.40 -12.26 -31.19
C PRO A 238 5.03 -13.11 -32.42
N ASP A 239 4.80 -12.49 -33.58
CA ASP A 239 4.52 -13.13 -34.88
C ASP A 239 5.78 -13.65 -35.59
N SER A 240 6.97 -13.48 -35.00
CA SER A 240 8.19 -13.92 -35.66
C SER A 240 8.33 -15.44 -35.66
N LEU A 241 8.76 -15.98 -36.81
CA LEU A 241 9.10 -17.41 -36.97
C LEU A 241 10.08 -17.91 -35.89
N ALA A 242 10.97 -17.05 -35.40
CA ALA A 242 11.91 -17.40 -34.34
C ALA A 242 11.22 -17.63 -32.98
N ILE A 243 10.24 -16.78 -32.62
CA ILE A 243 9.46 -16.93 -31.38
C ILE A 243 8.48 -18.10 -31.50
N GLU A 244 7.91 -18.32 -32.69
CA GLU A 244 7.06 -19.48 -32.98
C GLU A 244 7.84 -20.80 -32.82
N ARG A 245 9.02 -20.91 -33.44
CA ARG A 245 9.90 -22.07 -33.28
C ARG A 245 10.34 -22.26 -31.83
N ALA A 246 10.71 -21.18 -31.14
CA ALA A 246 11.06 -21.26 -29.72
C ALA A 246 9.89 -21.80 -28.87
N ARG A 247 8.65 -21.36 -29.11
CA ARG A 247 7.46 -21.88 -28.44
C ARG A 247 7.23 -23.36 -28.72
N GLN A 248 7.42 -23.80 -29.97
CA GLN A 248 7.33 -25.21 -30.35
C GLN A 248 8.39 -26.05 -29.63
N CYS A 249 9.65 -25.59 -29.60
CA CYS A 249 10.72 -26.26 -28.87
C CYS A 249 10.40 -26.38 -27.38
N MET A 250 9.91 -25.31 -26.74
CA MET A 250 9.54 -25.34 -25.32
C MET A 250 8.33 -26.24 -25.04
N ALA A 251 7.34 -26.30 -25.94
CA ALA A 251 6.20 -27.20 -25.81
C ALA A 251 6.62 -28.67 -25.96
N MET A 252 7.51 -28.99 -26.91
CA MET A 252 8.07 -30.34 -27.05
C MET A 252 8.91 -30.74 -25.83
N TYR A 253 9.71 -29.80 -25.32
CA TYR A 253 10.47 -30.01 -24.09
C TYR A 253 9.56 -30.28 -22.89
N ALA A 254 8.46 -29.53 -22.74
CA ALA A 254 7.49 -29.76 -21.67
C ALA A 254 6.79 -31.11 -21.77
N ALA A 255 6.45 -31.56 -22.98
CA ALA A 255 5.89 -32.89 -23.21
C ALA A 255 6.90 -34.00 -22.86
N LEU A 256 8.16 -33.85 -23.25
CA LEU A 256 9.23 -34.78 -22.91
C LEU A 256 9.50 -34.80 -21.40
N HIS A 257 9.57 -33.63 -20.76
CA HIS A 257 9.78 -33.52 -19.31
C HIS A 257 8.62 -34.19 -18.55
N LEU A 258 7.36 -33.99 -18.96
CA LEU A 258 6.21 -34.67 -18.37
C LEU A 258 6.28 -36.19 -18.54
N LEU A 259 6.72 -36.68 -19.70
CA LEU A 259 6.92 -38.11 -19.94
C LEU A 259 8.00 -38.68 -19.01
N VAL A 260 9.11 -37.98 -18.83
CA VAL A 260 10.20 -38.39 -17.93
C VAL A 260 9.72 -38.43 -16.47
N VAL A 261 8.99 -37.41 -16.02
CA VAL A 261 8.41 -37.38 -14.66
C VAL A 261 7.44 -38.54 -14.45
N PHE A 262 6.60 -38.84 -15.45
CA PHE A 262 5.66 -39.95 -15.38
C PHE A 262 6.37 -41.31 -15.38
N CYS A 263 7.36 -41.51 -16.26
CA CYS A 263 8.15 -42.73 -16.33
C CYS A 263 8.92 -42.98 -15.03
N TYR A 264 9.39 -41.92 -14.35
CA TYR A 264 10.04 -42.05 -13.04
C TYR A 264 9.11 -42.55 -11.94
N GLN A 265 7.78 -42.40 -12.08
CA GLN A 265 6.84 -42.98 -11.11
C GLN A 265 6.64 -44.49 -11.32
N LEU A 266 7.21 -45.10 -12.37
CA LEU A 266 7.10 -46.53 -12.59
C LEU A 266 8.06 -47.27 -11.64
N PRO A 267 7.62 -48.32 -10.91
CA PRO A 267 8.48 -49.03 -9.96
C PRO A 267 9.81 -49.55 -10.56
N VAL A 268 9.85 -49.88 -11.86
CA VAL A 268 11.05 -50.36 -12.57
C VAL A 268 12.20 -49.35 -12.49
N THR A 269 11.92 -48.05 -12.57
CA THR A 269 12.98 -47.03 -12.69
C THR A 269 13.81 -46.88 -11.44
N HIS A 270 13.28 -47.28 -10.28
CA HIS A 270 13.99 -47.25 -8.99
C HIS A 270 14.97 -48.41 -8.83
N HIS A 271 14.82 -49.48 -9.59
CA HIS A 271 15.77 -50.59 -9.62
C HIS A 271 16.96 -50.35 -10.57
N ILE A 272 16.93 -49.25 -11.34
CA ILE A 272 18.04 -48.86 -12.21
C ILE A 272 19.11 -48.18 -11.36
N GLN A 273 20.31 -48.74 -11.36
CA GLN A 273 21.45 -48.23 -10.61
C GLN A 273 21.71 -46.75 -10.92
N GLY A 274 21.64 -45.90 -9.89
CA GLY A 274 21.83 -44.44 -9.99
C GLY A 274 20.57 -43.59 -10.10
N LEU A 275 19.36 -44.19 -10.24
CA LEU A 275 18.06 -43.49 -10.23
C LEU A 275 17.20 -43.85 -8.99
N GLU A 276 17.80 -44.46 -7.98
CA GLU A 276 17.14 -44.77 -6.71
C GLU A 276 16.52 -43.51 -6.06
N PRO A 277 15.43 -43.64 -5.29
CA PRO A 277 14.91 -42.55 -4.47
C PRO A 277 16.03 -41.93 -3.63
N ASN A 278 16.17 -40.61 -3.67
CA ASN A 278 17.24 -39.83 -2.99
C ASN A 278 18.65 -39.92 -3.58
N SER A 279 18.85 -40.59 -4.72
CA SER A 279 20.12 -40.53 -5.46
C SER A 279 20.42 -39.08 -5.91
N THR A 280 21.72 -38.74 -5.99
CA THR A 280 22.15 -37.40 -6.40
C THR A 280 21.69 -37.04 -7.81
N ALA A 281 21.61 -38.02 -8.72
CA ALA A 281 21.11 -37.84 -10.07
C ALA A 281 19.61 -37.54 -10.11
N ALA A 282 18.78 -38.26 -9.32
CA ALA A 282 17.35 -37.98 -9.22
C ALA A 282 17.07 -36.61 -8.62
N ARG A 283 17.76 -36.24 -7.53
CA ARG A 283 17.63 -34.93 -6.87
C ARG A 283 18.07 -33.77 -7.77
N MET A 284 19.18 -33.92 -8.50
CA MET A 284 19.66 -32.91 -9.46
C MET A 284 18.67 -32.67 -10.61
N MET A 285 18.01 -33.73 -11.08
CA MET A 285 17.01 -33.68 -12.13
C MET A 285 15.62 -33.24 -11.63
N GLY A 286 15.42 -33.10 -10.32
CA GLY A 286 14.12 -32.77 -9.71
C GLY A 286 13.09 -33.90 -9.82
N LEU A 287 13.55 -35.16 -9.83
CA LEU A 287 12.69 -36.34 -9.91
C LEU A 287 12.34 -36.83 -8.51
N TYR A 288 11.08 -36.67 -8.12
CA TYR A 288 10.55 -37.08 -6.82
C TYR A 288 9.60 -38.27 -6.98
N TYR A 289 9.71 -39.25 -6.08
CA TYR A 289 8.85 -40.44 -6.09
C TYR A 289 7.63 -40.19 -5.19
N MET A 290 6.43 -40.13 -5.77
CA MET A 290 5.21 -39.69 -5.06
C MET A 290 4.40 -40.82 -4.42
N ILE A 291 4.56 -42.06 -4.90
CA ILE A 291 3.69 -43.18 -4.54
C ILE A 291 4.53 -44.38 -4.17
N GLU A 292 4.46 -44.85 -2.94
CA GLU A 292 5.13 -46.07 -2.51
C GLU A 292 4.17 -47.27 -2.57
N SER A 293 4.66 -48.39 -3.11
CA SER A 293 3.89 -49.65 -3.21
C SER A 293 4.64 -50.77 -2.50
N ASN A 294 4.02 -51.37 -1.49
CA ASN A 294 4.56 -52.55 -0.81
C ASN A 294 3.94 -53.84 -1.40
N CYS A 295 4.70 -54.94 -1.39
CA CYS A 295 4.22 -56.26 -1.80
C CYS A 295 3.35 -56.93 -0.74
N SER A 296 3.47 -56.54 0.53
CA SER A 296 2.71 -57.18 1.63
C SER A 296 1.28 -56.68 1.78
N THR A 297 0.95 -55.49 1.27
CA THR A 297 -0.39 -54.90 1.31
C THR A 297 -0.75 -54.31 -0.05
N ASN A 298 -1.98 -54.51 -0.52
CA ASN A 298 -2.48 -53.90 -1.77
C ASN A 298 -2.77 -52.39 -1.64
N GLU A 299 -2.29 -51.76 -0.56
CA GLU A 299 -2.53 -50.36 -0.23
C GLU A 299 -1.43 -49.48 -0.82
N VAL A 300 -1.85 -48.31 -1.31
CA VAL A 300 -0.98 -47.33 -1.95
C VAL A 300 -0.77 -46.18 -0.98
N TYR A 301 0.45 -46.00 -0.47
CA TYR A 301 0.77 -44.93 0.47
C TYR A 301 1.35 -43.73 -0.27
N PHE A 302 0.82 -42.54 0.00
CA PHE A 302 1.43 -41.28 -0.41
C PHE A 302 2.45 -40.88 0.67
N ASP A 303 3.69 -40.65 0.27
CA ASP A 303 4.71 -40.20 1.19
C ASP A 303 4.35 -38.81 1.73
N ARG A 304 4.29 -38.70 3.07
CA ARG A 304 3.94 -37.46 3.79
C ARG A 304 5.11 -36.48 3.87
N GLN A 305 6.31 -36.86 3.45
CA GLN A 305 7.50 -36.00 3.50
C GLN A 305 7.65 -35.07 2.28
N ILE A 306 6.83 -35.24 1.25
CA ILE A 306 6.89 -34.49 -0.01
C ILE A 306 6.25 -33.11 0.13
N ARG A 307 6.91 -32.07 -0.40
CA ARG A 307 6.44 -30.69 -0.32
C ARG A 307 5.31 -30.43 -1.32
N ALA A 308 4.35 -29.58 -0.97
CA ALA A 308 3.19 -29.28 -1.82
C ALA A 308 3.56 -28.72 -3.22
N ASN A 309 4.69 -28.04 -3.35
CA ASN A 309 5.18 -27.52 -4.64
C ASN A 309 5.64 -28.63 -5.61
N GLU A 310 6.09 -29.77 -5.10
CA GLU A 310 6.51 -30.92 -5.90
C GLU A 310 5.29 -31.62 -6.54
N TYR A 311 4.12 -31.60 -5.88
CA TYR A 311 2.85 -32.06 -6.44
C TYR A 311 2.26 -31.11 -7.50
N ILE A 312 2.49 -29.81 -7.37
CA ILE A 312 1.94 -28.78 -8.26
C ILE A 312 2.71 -28.69 -9.58
N GLU A 313 4.00 -29.05 -9.58
CA GLU A 313 4.88 -28.95 -10.75
C GLU A 313 4.34 -29.68 -12.01
N PRO A 314 3.98 -30.98 -11.96
CA PRO A 314 3.42 -31.69 -13.13
C PRO A 314 2.13 -31.04 -13.67
N LEU A 315 1.30 -30.48 -12.79
CA LEU A 315 0.06 -29.77 -13.17
C LEU A 315 0.37 -28.46 -13.91
N LEU A 316 1.39 -27.73 -13.47
CA LEU A 316 1.87 -26.52 -14.13
C LEU A 316 2.48 -26.83 -15.51
N LEU A 317 3.26 -27.91 -15.64
CA LEU A 317 3.84 -28.35 -16.92
C LEU A 317 2.75 -28.69 -17.94
N ILE A 318 1.72 -29.42 -17.53
CA ILE A 318 0.55 -29.72 -18.36
C ILE A 318 -0.16 -28.42 -18.76
N GLY A 319 -0.44 -27.54 -17.79
CA GLY A 319 -1.03 -26.23 -18.05
C GLY A 319 -0.23 -25.40 -19.08
N PHE A 320 1.10 -25.35 -18.94
CA PHE A 320 2.00 -24.69 -19.88
C PHE A 320 1.93 -25.33 -21.28
N TYR A 321 2.00 -26.66 -21.37
CA TYR A 321 1.95 -27.39 -22.64
C TYR A 321 0.66 -27.10 -23.42
N PHE A 322 -0.50 -27.23 -22.76
CA PHE A 322 -1.80 -26.98 -23.37
C PHE A 322 -1.98 -25.51 -23.76
N PHE A 323 -1.53 -24.59 -22.90
CA PHE A 323 -1.62 -23.16 -23.17
C PHE A 323 -0.70 -22.74 -24.33
N ALA A 324 0.54 -23.21 -24.37
CA ALA A 324 1.47 -23.00 -25.48
C ALA A 324 0.90 -23.51 -26.80
N CYS A 325 0.30 -24.71 -26.80
CA CYS A 325 -0.39 -25.26 -27.96
C CYS A 325 -1.58 -24.38 -28.41
N MET A 326 -2.40 -23.92 -27.48
CA MET A 326 -3.51 -23.02 -27.79
C MET A 326 -3.03 -21.71 -28.44
N VAL A 327 -1.96 -21.09 -27.91
CA VAL A 327 -1.38 -19.87 -28.48
C VAL A 327 -0.86 -20.13 -29.91
N MET A 328 -0.27 -21.30 -30.19
CA MET A 328 0.16 -21.67 -31.55
C MET A 328 -1.01 -21.73 -32.55
N TYR A 329 -2.17 -22.26 -32.16
CA TYR A 329 -3.33 -22.34 -33.05
C TYR A 329 -3.98 -20.99 -33.37
N LEU A 330 -3.89 -20.04 -32.44
CA LEU A 330 -4.54 -18.73 -32.57
C LEU A 330 -3.78 -17.73 -33.46
N TRP A 331 -2.56 -18.05 -33.91
CA TRP A 331 -1.58 -17.07 -34.43
C TRP A 331 -1.25 -17.21 -35.92
N LYS A 332 -2.13 -17.80 -36.73
CA LYS A 332 -1.87 -18.06 -38.16
C LYS A 332 -2.14 -16.88 -39.12
N THR A 333 -2.31 -15.65 -38.64
CA THR A 333 -2.59 -14.48 -39.51
C THR A 333 -1.91 -13.20 -39.02
N ASP A 334 -0.87 -12.78 -39.76
CA ASP A 334 -0.46 -11.41 -40.12
C ASP A 334 1.06 -11.17 -39.98
N PRO A 335 1.74 -10.65 -41.03
CA PRO A 335 3.16 -10.30 -40.96
C PRO A 335 3.34 -8.81 -40.64
N TYR A 336 4.17 -8.45 -39.65
CA TYR A 336 4.74 -7.09 -39.61
C TYR A 336 6.21 -7.01 -39.14
N ARG A 337 6.87 -5.99 -39.70
CA ARG A 337 8.30 -5.80 -39.97
C ARG A 337 9.08 -5.23 -38.79
N ARG A 338 10.35 -5.66 -38.68
CA ARG A 338 11.33 -5.43 -37.59
C ARG A 338 12.21 -4.19 -37.84
N ARG A 339 12.68 -3.52 -36.78
CA ARG A 339 13.95 -2.75 -36.76
C ARG A 339 14.68 -2.92 -35.41
N ARG A 340 16.02 -2.98 -35.47
CA ARG A 340 16.97 -3.35 -34.40
C ARG A 340 17.85 -2.16 -33.96
N SER A 341 18.54 -2.38 -32.81
CA SER A 341 19.78 -1.74 -32.26
C SER A 341 19.57 -0.59 -31.25
N THR A 342 20.42 -0.28 -30.25
CA THR A 342 21.35 -0.95 -29.28
C THR A 342 21.52 0.05 -28.10
N LEU A 343 21.90 -0.38 -26.88
CA LEU A 343 21.87 0.42 -25.63
C LEU A 343 23.19 0.46 -24.84
N THR A 344 23.30 1.45 -23.95
CA THR A 344 24.39 1.66 -23.00
C THR A 344 23.83 2.00 -21.60
N LEU A 345 24.30 1.29 -20.57
CA LEU A 345 24.09 1.42 -19.11
C LEU A 345 22.92 0.70 -18.38
N CYS A 346 21.62 0.94 -18.65
CA CYS A 346 20.53 0.10 -18.06
C CYS A 346 20.65 -1.43 -18.28
N PRO A 347 21.24 -1.94 -19.39
CA PRO A 347 21.44 -3.39 -19.53
C PRO A 347 22.41 -3.99 -18.51
N LEU A 348 23.32 -3.21 -17.89
CA LEU A 348 24.28 -3.75 -16.92
C LEU A 348 23.58 -4.17 -15.61
N LEU A 349 22.60 -3.39 -15.16
CA LEU A 349 21.83 -3.73 -13.95
C LEU A 349 20.88 -4.90 -14.21
N ALA A 350 20.29 -4.97 -15.41
CA ALA A 350 19.52 -6.13 -15.84
C ALA A 350 20.41 -7.39 -15.92
N LEU A 351 21.63 -7.27 -16.47
CA LEU A 351 22.60 -8.37 -16.56
C LEU A 351 23.05 -8.84 -15.17
N TYR A 352 23.37 -7.90 -14.27
CA TYR A 352 23.72 -8.19 -12.88
C TYR A 352 22.57 -8.89 -12.15
N GLY A 353 21.34 -8.37 -12.28
CA GLY A 353 20.14 -8.98 -11.72
C GLY A 353 19.86 -10.39 -12.27
N THR A 354 20.06 -10.60 -13.58
CA THR A 354 19.94 -11.95 -14.16
C THR A 354 21.03 -12.90 -13.67
N GLY A 355 22.27 -12.41 -13.51
CA GLY A 355 23.38 -13.21 -12.99
C GLY A 355 23.11 -13.67 -11.56
N LEU A 356 22.70 -12.76 -10.69
CA LEU A 356 22.33 -13.09 -9.31
C LEU A 356 21.14 -14.05 -9.22
N LEU A 357 20.10 -13.86 -10.03
CA LEU A 357 18.96 -14.76 -10.07
C LEU A 357 19.37 -16.18 -10.49
N MET A 358 20.21 -16.31 -11.51
CA MET A 358 20.72 -17.62 -11.97
C MET A 358 21.61 -18.28 -10.92
N VAL A 359 22.52 -17.52 -10.31
CA VAL A 359 23.43 -18.02 -9.26
C VAL A 359 22.64 -18.50 -8.04
N ASN A 360 21.64 -17.74 -7.59
CA ASN A 360 20.76 -18.16 -6.49
C ASN A 360 19.88 -19.37 -6.86
N PHE A 361 19.40 -19.43 -8.11
CA PHE A 361 18.59 -20.54 -8.61
C PHE A 361 19.37 -21.85 -8.58
N VAL A 362 20.61 -21.86 -9.08
CA VAL A 362 21.49 -23.05 -9.08
C VAL A 362 21.88 -23.45 -7.65
N PHE A 363 22.15 -22.47 -6.77
CA PHE A 363 22.53 -22.75 -5.38
C PHE A 363 21.40 -23.38 -4.54
N ASN A 364 20.13 -23.23 -4.95
CA ASN A 364 18.97 -23.82 -4.29
C ASN A 364 18.53 -25.16 -4.88
N PHE A 365 19.35 -25.81 -5.71
CA PHE A 365 19.12 -27.21 -6.08
C PHE A 365 19.14 -28.11 -4.83
N ASP A 366 18.44 -29.24 -4.91
CA ASP A 366 18.35 -30.23 -3.83
C ASP A 366 19.64 -31.07 -3.71
N LEU A 367 20.78 -30.40 -3.51
CA LEU A 367 22.14 -30.96 -3.40
C LEU A 367 22.87 -30.37 -2.18
N GLN A 368 22.12 -29.93 -1.17
CA GLN A 368 22.61 -29.13 -0.04
C GLN A 368 23.74 -29.84 0.73
N ASP A 369 23.66 -31.17 0.85
CA ASP A 369 24.63 -32.00 1.57
C ASP A 369 26.04 -31.94 0.96
N ILE A 370 26.14 -31.70 -0.35
CA ILE A 370 27.43 -31.68 -1.08
C ILE A 370 28.08 -30.29 -1.00
N TYR A 371 27.28 -29.22 -1.12
CA TYR A 371 27.80 -27.85 -1.07
C TYR A 371 28.25 -27.46 0.35
N LEU A 372 27.54 -27.95 1.36
CA LEU A 372 27.85 -27.68 2.77
C LEU A 372 29.03 -28.51 3.31
N ALA A 373 29.44 -29.57 2.61
CA ALA A 373 30.60 -30.38 2.98
C ALA A 373 31.96 -29.70 2.68
N GLY A 374 31.98 -28.72 1.76
CA GLY A 374 33.20 -28.03 1.32
C GLY A 374 33.32 -26.56 1.68
N LEU A 375 32.24 -25.88 2.04
CA LEU A 375 32.19 -24.43 2.28
C LEU A 375 31.37 -24.08 3.53
N ASN A 376 31.83 -23.11 4.32
CA ASN A 376 31.12 -22.64 5.50
C ASN A 376 29.79 -21.94 5.12
N ALA A 377 28.67 -22.48 5.61
CA ALA A 377 27.31 -21.99 5.34
C ALA A 377 27.10 -20.51 5.69
N SER A 378 27.76 -20.02 6.75
CA SER A 378 27.68 -18.63 7.20
C SER A 378 28.33 -17.65 6.22
N GLN A 379 29.47 -18.03 5.63
CA GLN A 379 30.18 -17.19 4.65
C GLN A 379 29.41 -17.08 3.33
N LEU A 380 28.79 -18.17 2.88
CA LEU A 380 27.93 -18.19 1.69
C LEU A 380 26.67 -17.34 1.90
N ARG A 381 26.04 -17.44 3.08
CA ARG A 381 24.89 -16.62 3.44
C ARG A 381 25.23 -15.12 3.42
N GLN A 382 26.43 -14.74 3.88
CA GLN A 382 26.90 -13.35 3.85
C GLN A 382 27.17 -12.84 2.42
N ALA A 383 27.55 -13.71 1.49
CA ALA A 383 27.68 -13.38 0.06
C ALA A 383 26.33 -13.22 -0.67
N GLY A 384 25.20 -13.39 0.04
CA GLY A 384 23.84 -13.32 -0.52
C GLY A 384 23.32 -14.63 -1.10
N LEU A 385 24.11 -15.71 -0.98
CA LEU A 385 23.75 -17.08 -1.37
C LEU A 385 23.11 -17.79 -0.18
N GLN A 386 21.79 -17.64 -0.05
CA GLN A 386 21.03 -18.25 1.03
C GLN A 386 20.15 -19.40 0.52
N ILE A 387 20.09 -20.48 1.29
CA ILE A 387 19.13 -21.57 1.10
C ILE A 387 17.78 -21.10 1.64
N TYR A 388 16.76 -21.09 0.80
CA TYR A 388 15.43 -20.61 1.17
C TYR A 388 14.53 -21.77 1.64
N PRO A 389 13.79 -21.61 2.76
CA PRO A 389 12.83 -22.63 3.21
C PRO A 389 11.64 -22.75 2.25
N GLN A 390 11.28 -21.66 1.56
CA GLN A 390 10.27 -21.62 0.51
C GLN A 390 10.86 -20.99 -0.77
N PRO A 391 11.57 -21.77 -1.60
CA PRO A 391 12.26 -21.27 -2.79
C PRO A 391 11.32 -20.58 -3.79
N TRP A 392 10.11 -21.11 -3.99
CA TRP A 392 9.18 -20.61 -5.00
C TRP A 392 8.73 -19.17 -4.75
N ALA A 393 8.50 -18.78 -3.49
CA ALA A 393 8.02 -17.44 -3.15
C ALA A 393 9.13 -16.39 -3.30
N THR A 394 10.35 -16.70 -2.85
CA THR A 394 11.49 -15.80 -2.93
C THR A 394 11.95 -15.61 -4.38
N PHE A 395 12.02 -16.68 -5.18
CA PHE A 395 12.35 -16.59 -6.60
C PHE A 395 11.27 -15.87 -7.41
N SER A 396 9.99 -16.03 -7.07
CA SER A 396 8.91 -15.26 -7.72
C SER A 396 9.08 -13.75 -7.48
N ALA A 397 9.41 -13.36 -6.24
CA ALA A 397 9.69 -11.97 -5.91
C ALA A 397 10.95 -11.45 -6.64
N GLN A 398 12.04 -12.22 -6.65
CA GLN A 398 13.27 -11.86 -7.37
C GLN A 398 13.04 -11.74 -8.89
N ALA A 399 12.27 -12.64 -9.49
CA ALA A 399 11.89 -12.59 -10.90
C ALA A 399 11.04 -11.34 -11.21
N ALA A 400 10.13 -10.95 -10.32
CA ALA A 400 9.34 -9.72 -10.46
C ALA A 400 10.23 -8.46 -10.41
N PHE A 401 11.19 -8.39 -9.49
CA PHE A 401 12.20 -7.32 -9.47
C PHE A 401 13.04 -7.30 -10.75
N CYS A 402 13.45 -8.47 -11.24
CA CYS A 402 14.17 -8.60 -12.51
C CYS A 402 13.35 -8.07 -13.70
N CYS A 403 12.06 -8.39 -13.77
CA CYS A 403 11.14 -7.88 -14.78
C CYS A 403 11.07 -6.35 -14.78
N ALA A 404 11.10 -5.70 -13.61
CA ALA A 404 11.10 -4.23 -13.52
C ALA A 404 12.33 -3.61 -14.20
N PHE A 405 13.52 -4.22 -14.07
CA PHE A 405 14.72 -3.78 -14.78
C PHE A 405 14.58 -3.95 -16.29
N PHE A 406 14.00 -5.06 -16.77
CA PHE A 406 13.73 -5.28 -18.19
C PHE A 406 12.70 -4.31 -18.77
N VAL A 407 11.68 -3.92 -18.00
CA VAL A 407 10.72 -2.86 -18.38
C VAL A 407 11.43 -1.50 -18.46
N GLY A 408 12.36 -1.20 -17.54
CA GLY A 408 13.20 -0.01 -17.60
C GLY A 408 14.07 0.05 -18.86
N VAL A 409 14.69 -1.09 -19.23
CA VAL A 409 15.44 -1.24 -20.48
C VAL A 409 14.53 -1.01 -21.69
N TRP A 410 13.34 -1.62 -21.72
CA TRP A 410 12.35 -1.41 -22.78
C TRP A 410 11.94 0.07 -22.92
N SER A 411 11.65 0.74 -21.80
CA SER A 411 11.27 2.15 -21.77
C SER A 411 12.37 3.05 -22.34
N LEU A 412 13.64 2.78 -22.01
CA LEU A 412 14.80 3.50 -22.54
C LEU A 412 14.96 3.28 -24.07
N VAL A 413 14.83 2.04 -24.54
CA VAL A 413 14.88 1.71 -25.97
C VAL A 413 13.76 2.40 -26.73
N ALA A 414 12.53 2.31 -26.21
CA ALA A 414 11.35 2.92 -26.81
C ALA A 414 11.50 4.45 -26.88
N GLY A 415 11.97 5.09 -25.80
CA GLY A 415 12.23 6.52 -25.76
C GLY A 415 13.28 6.97 -26.79
N ARG A 416 14.42 6.27 -26.89
CA ARG A 416 15.46 6.57 -27.89
C ARG A 416 14.97 6.37 -29.33
N ARG A 417 14.13 5.35 -29.59
CA ARG A 417 13.51 5.12 -30.92
C ARG A 417 12.55 6.24 -31.32
N LEU A 418 11.76 6.76 -30.38
CA LEU A 418 10.86 7.89 -30.64
C LEU A 418 11.64 9.17 -30.98
N ILE A 419 12.74 9.45 -30.28
CA ILE A 419 13.61 10.60 -30.58
C ILE A 419 14.30 10.43 -31.93
N ALA A 420 14.84 9.24 -32.22
CA ALA A 420 15.50 8.96 -33.50
C ALA A 420 14.55 9.04 -34.70
N THR A 421 13.28 8.63 -34.54
CA THR A 421 12.26 8.76 -35.60
C THR A 421 11.76 10.19 -35.77
N ALA A 422 11.77 11.01 -34.71
CA ALA A 422 11.48 12.44 -34.81
C ALA A 422 12.63 13.25 -35.45
N ALA A 423 13.86 12.76 -35.38
CA ALA A 423 15.05 13.43 -35.91
C ALA A 423 15.30 13.19 -37.42
N VAL A 424 14.56 12.29 -38.08
CA VAL A 424 14.67 12.05 -39.54
C VAL A 424 13.54 12.81 -40.25
N PRO A 425 13.82 13.93 -40.95
CA PRO A 425 12.82 14.57 -41.81
C PRO A 425 12.50 13.62 -42.97
N SER A 426 11.22 13.44 -43.30
CA SER A 426 10.78 12.62 -44.42
C SER A 426 11.34 13.16 -45.74
N ALA A 427 12.39 12.53 -46.27
CA ALA A 427 12.74 12.67 -47.68
C ALA A 427 11.65 11.97 -48.50
N ALA A 428 10.66 12.73 -48.95
CA ALA A 428 9.73 12.29 -49.98
C ALA A 428 10.46 12.25 -51.34
N PRO A 429 10.22 11.23 -52.20
CA PRO A 429 10.80 11.20 -53.53
C PRO A 429 10.13 12.26 -54.40
N ALA A 430 10.96 13.04 -55.11
CA ALA A 430 10.53 14.07 -56.04
C ALA A 430 9.75 13.44 -57.22
N ALA A 431 8.57 13.99 -57.53
CA ALA A 431 7.86 13.81 -58.79
C ALA A 431 7.77 15.18 -59.50
N PRO A 432 7.75 15.23 -60.83
CA PRO A 432 8.12 16.42 -61.59
C PRO A 432 6.98 17.44 -61.70
N VAL A 433 7.43 18.67 -61.95
CA VAL A 433 6.68 19.91 -62.12
C VAL A 433 5.89 19.90 -63.41
N ASP A 434 4.63 20.30 -63.36
CA ASP A 434 3.96 21.03 -64.45
C ASP A 434 3.05 22.12 -63.88
N SER A 435 3.12 23.27 -64.52
CA SER A 435 2.56 24.56 -64.12
C SER A 435 1.44 24.99 -65.07
N SER A 436 0.26 25.34 -64.55
CA SER A 436 -0.60 26.40 -65.14
C SER A 436 -1.83 26.76 -64.28
N SER A 437 -1.97 28.07 -64.03
CA SER A 437 -3.20 28.89 -63.88
C SER A 437 -4.20 28.65 -62.72
N SER A 438 -4.15 29.60 -61.78
CA SER A 438 -5.22 30.50 -61.33
C SER A 438 -6.65 30.00 -61.03
N THR A 439 -7.01 30.24 -59.76
CA THR A 439 -8.28 30.80 -59.25
C THR A 439 -9.59 30.00 -59.24
N SER A 440 -10.01 29.77 -57.98
CA SER A 440 -11.38 29.73 -57.44
C SER A 440 -12.33 28.60 -57.85
N SER A 441 -12.47 27.62 -56.96
CA SER A 441 -13.78 27.31 -56.39
C SER A 441 -13.65 26.65 -55.03
N LEU A 442 -14.24 27.29 -54.02
CA LEU A 442 -14.58 26.73 -52.73
C LEU A 442 -15.18 25.31 -52.86
N ARG A 443 -14.55 24.31 -52.25
CA ARG A 443 -15.30 23.18 -51.68
C ARG A 443 -14.60 22.61 -50.47
N MET A 444 -15.24 22.78 -49.32
CA MET A 444 -14.90 22.16 -48.05
C MET A 444 -14.61 20.66 -48.20
N ARG A 445 -13.52 20.19 -47.59
CA ARG A 445 -13.52 18.91 -46.87
C ARG A 445 -12.70 19.02 -45.58
N ARG A 446 -13.30 19.72 -44.61
CA ARG A 446 -12.93 19.70 -43.19
C ARG A 446 -13.44 18.40 -42.58
N VAL A 447 -12.70 17.30 -42.69
CA VAL A 447 -12.90 16.08 -41.86
C VAL A 447 -11.53 15.50 -41.48
N GLY A 448 -10.82 16.23 -40.63
CA GLY A 448 -9.57 15.79 -39.98
C GLY A 448 -9.33 16.43 -38.61
N GLY A 449 -10.23 17.31 -38.16
CA GLY A 449 -10.03 18.14 -36.96
C GLY A 449 -10.40 17.49 -35.63
N GLN A 450 -11.25 16.44 -35.60
CA GLN A 450 -11.79 15.92 -34.33
C GLN A 450 -10.89 14.91 -33.61
N GLN A 451 -10.05 14.15 -34.31
CA GLN A 451 -9.18 13.15 -33.68
C GLN A 451 -7.89 13.76 -33.10
N GLN A 452 -7.48 14.93 -33.60
CA GLN A 452 -6.36 15.71 -33.06
C GLN A 452 -6.78 16.61 -31.89
N GLN A 453 -8.01 17.15 -31.91
CA GLN A 453 -8.59 17.90 -30.79
C GLN A 453 -8.82 17.04 -29.53
N SER A 454 -9.18 15.77 -29.65
CA SER A 454 -9.39 14.89 -28.48
C SER A 454 -8.07 14.49 -27.79
N ARG A 455 -6.99 14.28 -28.53
CA ARG A 455 -5.63 14.10 -27.97
C ARG A 455 -5.05 15.40 -27.39
N GLN A 456 -5.33 16.56 -28.00
CA GLN A 456 -4.92 17.87 -27.46
C GLN A 456 -5.74 18.29 -26.22
N ALA A 457 -7.04 17.97 -26.15
CA ALA A 457 -7.89 18.26 -25.00
C ALA A 457 -7.56 17.40 -23.76
N PHE A 458 -7.20 16.12 -23.97
CA PHE A 458 -6.75 15.25 -22.88
C PHE A 458 -5.37 15.69 -22.35
N GLY A 459 -4.46 16.10 -23.24
CA GLY A 459 -3.18 16.70 -22.88
C GLY A 459 -3.31 18.07 -22.19
N ALA A 460 -4.27 18.91 -22.58
CA ALA A 460 -4.51 20.21 -21.97
C ALA A 460 -5.10 20.09 -20.54
N SER A 461 -5.97 19.11 -20.31
CA SER A 461 -6.48 18.79 -18.97
C SER A 461 -5.39 18.24 -18.05
N GLY A 462 -4.55 17.33 -18.56
CA GLY A 462 -3.40 16.79 -17.83
C GLY A 462 -2.39 17.88 -17.46
N ARG A 463 -2.04 18.76 -18.41
CA ARG A 463 -1.14 19.90 -18.16
C ARG A 463 -1.67 20.88 -17.12
N ARG A 464 -2.99 21.15 -17.09
CA ARG A 464 -3.59 22.01 -16.05
C ARG A 464 -3.49 21.39 -14.66
N VAL A 465 -3.76 20.09 -14.54
CA VAL A 465 -3.61 19.36 -13.26
C VAL A 465 -2.15 19.33 -12.83
N GLU A 466 -1.23 19.11 -13.77
CA GLU A 466 0.21 19.16 -13.52
C GLU A 466 0.67 20.55 -13.04
N THR A 467 0.25 21.63 -13.69
CA THR A 467 0.61 22.99 -13.26
C THR A 467 0.06 23.30 -11.86
N LEU A 468 -1.19 22.93 -11.56
CA LEU A 468 -1.78 23.10 -10.23
C LEU A 468 -1.06 22.27 -9.16
N LEU A 469 -0.69 21.02 -9.47
CA LEU A 469 0.07 20.15 -8.57
C LEU A 469 1.46 20.71 -8.30
N VAL A 470 2.18 21.16 -9.33
CA VAL A 470 3.50 21.78 -9.19
C VAL A 470 3.41 23.06 -8.37
N GLU A 471 2.41 23.92 -8.61
CA GLU A 471 2.20 25.14 -7.82
C GLU A 471 1.89 24.83 -6.35
N LEU A 472 1.01 23.85 -6.09
CA LEU A 472 0.65 23.44 -4.73
C LEU A 472 1.84 22.80 -4.00
N MET A 473 2.53 21.86 -4.65
CA MET A 473 3.68 21.17 -4.06
C MET A 473 4.84 22.12 -3.81
N SER A 474 5.13 23.05 -4.74
CA SER A 474 6.21 24.02 -4.53
C SER A 474 5.93 24.95 -3.34
N LYS A 475 4.66 25.25 -3.03
CA LYS A 475 4.24 26.12 -1.93
C LYS A 475 4.23 25.43 -0.57
N TYR A 476 3.94 24.13 -0.50
CA TYR A 476 3.73 23.39 0.76
C TYR A 476 4.72 22.25 1.01
N SER A 477 5.70 22.01 0.14
CA SER A 477 6.68 20.93 0.27
C SER A 477 7.41 20.90 1.62
N VAL A 478 7.92 22.05 2.07
CA VAL A 478 8.64 22.15 3.36
C VAL A 478 7.72 21.80 4.53
N LEU A 479 6.44 22.19 4.48
CA LEU A 479 5.47 21.82 5.52
C LEU A 479 5.23 20.31 5.56
N VAL A 480 5.11 19.68 4.38
CA VAL A 480 4.98 18.21 4.27
C VAL A 480 6.22 17.52 4.87
N CYS A 481 7.43 18.03 4.59
CA CYS A 481 8.65 17.52 5.21
C CYS A 481 8.64 17.66 6.74
N CYS A 482 8.22 18.81 7.29
CA CYS A 482 8.13 19.01 8.73
C CYS A 482 7.12 18.06 9.39
N ILE A 483 5.97 17.83 8.77
CA ILE A 483 4.97 16.85 9.25
C ILE A 483 5.57 15.45 9.22
N PHE A 484 6.27 15.08 8.16
CA PHE A 484 6.93 13.78 8.06
C PHE A 484 8.01 13.60 9.14
N TRP A 485 8.80 14.63 9.46
CA TRP A 485 9.80 14.57 10.54
C TRP A 485 9.14 14.37 11.90
N LEU A 486 8.04 15.10 12.18
CA LEU A 486 7.26 14.91 13.41
C LEU A 486 6.68 13.50 13.51
N LEU A 487 6.12 12.97 12.42
CA LEU A 487 5.61 11.61 12.36
C LEU A 487 6.73 10.58 12.54
N MET A 488 7.88 10.71 11.88
CA MET A 488 9.00 9.77 12.08
C MET A 488 9.47 9.67 13.53
N CYS A 489 9.28 10.71 14.32
CA CYS A 489 9.56 10.70 15.76
C CYS A 489 8.41 10.15 16.63
N SER A 490 7.20 9.94 16.09
CA SER A 490 6.02 9.47 16.82
C SER A 490 5.87 7.95 16.92
N TRP A 491 6.48 7.19 16.00
CA TRP A 491 6.26 5.75 15.89
C TRP A 491 7.33 4.95 16.66
N LEU A 492 6.94 4.26 17.75
CA LEU A 492 7.73 3.23 18.47
C LEU A 492 8.95 3.75 19.27
N ASP A 493 9.58 2.84 20.01
CA ASP A 493 10.69 3.03 20.97
C ASP A 493 11.74 4.08 20.60
N VAL A 494 12.24 4.82 21.59
CA VAL A 494 13.22 5.89 21.36
C VAL A 494 14.62 5.31 21.15
N ASN A 495 15.15 5.55 19.95
CA ASN A 495 16.49 5.15 19.51
C ASN A 495 17.36 6.38 19.27
N VAL A 496 18.69 6.25 19.39
CA VAL A 496 19.67 7.33 19.17
C VAL A 496 19.43 8.06 17.84
N ASN A 497 19.15 7.31 16.77
CA ASN A 497 18.92 7.91 15.44
C ASN A 497 17.70 8.85 15.43
N ARG A 498 16.64 8.51 16.16
CA ARG A 498 15.42 9.32 16.26
C ARG A 498 15.64 10.57 17.09
N VAL A 499 16.47 10.49 18.13
CA VAL A 499 16.90 11.65 18.93
C VAL A 499 17.66 12.65 18.07
N ILE A 500 18.60 12.19 17.22
CA ILE A 500 19.36 13.06 16.32
C ILE A 500 18.43 13.76 15.31
N VAL A 501 17.48 13.03 14.71
CA VAL A 501 16.50 13.62 13.79
C VAL A 501 15.64 14.68 14.49
N MET A 502 15.18 14.41 15.72
CA MET A 502 14.46 15.41 16.51
C MET A 502 15.33 16.65 16.82
N ALA A 503 16.60 16.46 17.17
CA ALA A 503 17.52 17.57 17.41
C ALA A 503 17.70 18.45 16.16
N MET A 504 17.85 17.83 14.99
CA MET A 504 17.90 18.54 13.71
C MET A 504 16.59 19.31 13.42
N PHE A 505 15.44 18.71 13.71
CA PHE A 505 14.13 19.36 13.56
C PHE A 505 13.97 20.58 14.47
N LEU A 506 14.32 20.45 15.75
CA LEU A 506 14.24 21.53 16.72
C LEU A 506 15.22 22.65 16.39
N TYR A 507 16.44 22.32 15.95
CA TYR A 507 17.41 23.29 15.42
C TYR A 507 16.84 24.05 14.21
N PHE A 508 16.19 23.34 13.28
CA PHE A 508 15.55 23.94 12.12
C PHE A 508 14.45 24.95 12.51
N LEU A 509 13.59 24.61 13.49
CA LEU A 509 12.56 25.53 13.99
C LEU A 509 13.13 26.68 14.81
N PHE A 510 14.17 26.43 15.60
CA PHE A 510 14.85 27.46 16.38
C PHE A 510 15.49 28.51 15.47
N THR A 511 16.27 28.09 14.49
CA THR A 511 16.88 28.99 13.50
C THR A 511 15.85 29.71 12.64
N PHE A 512 14.74 29.04 12.29
CA PHE A 512 13.59 29.67 11.63
C PHE A 512 13.05 30.85 12.43
N ARG A 513 12.90 30.69 13.75
CA ARG A 513 12.41 31.75 14.65
C ARG A 513 13.43 32.87 14.87
N VAL A 514 14.70 32.54 15.08
CA VAL A 514 15.76 33.50 15.43
C VAL A 514 16.12 34.39 14.24
N SER A 515 16.37 33.81 13.06
CA SER A 515 16.76 34.59 11.89
C SER A 515 16.30 33.92 10.60
N PHE A 516 15.23 34.46 10.02
CA PHE A 516 14.69 33.98 8.75
C PHE A 516 15.69 34.09 7.60
N SER A 517 16.55 35.11 7.59
CA SER A 517 17.58 35.27 6.54
C SER A 517 18.69 34.22 6.66
N PHE A 518 19.05 33.83 7.87
CA PHE A 518 20.00 32.74 8.08
C PHE A 518 19.37 31.41 7.71
N TRP A 519 18.13 31.16 8.15
CA TRP A 519 17.36 29.95 7.87
C TRP A 519 17.23 29.66 6.36
N LYS A 520 16.97 30.67 5.53
CA LYS A 520 16.94 30.50 4.07
C LYS A 520 18.27 30.05 3.48
N ARG A 521 19.38 30.62 3.95
CA ARG A 521 20.72 30.34 3.41
C ARG A 521 21.16 28.90 3.69
N GLN A 522 20.80 28.37 4.85
CA GLN A 522 21.16 27.01 5.26
C GLN A 522 20.17 25.93 4.83
N LEU A 523 18.99 26.28 4.28
CA LEU A 523 17.91 25.34 3.99
C LEU A 523 18.39 24.15 3.13
N LEU A 524 19.10 24.43 2.03
CA LEU A 524 19.65 23.40 1.14
C LEU A 524 20.67 22.53 1.88
N ALA A 525 21.56 23.14 2.66
CA ALA A 525 22.59 22.42 3.41
C ALA A 525 21.97 21.46 4.44
N ILE A 526 20.93 21.87 5.17
CA ILE A 526 20.22 21.02 6.14
C ILE A 526 19.59 19.79 5.44
N PHE A 527 18.95 19.98 4.29
CA PHE A 527 18.37 18.85 3.55
C PHE A 527 19.43 17.90 3.00
N ILE A 528 20.58 18.41 2.51
CA ILE A 528 21.69 17.56 2.07
C ILE A 528 22.25 16.76 3.26
N ILE A 529 22.48 17.41 4.40
CA ILE A 529 22.94 16.75 5.63
C ILE A 529 21.95 15.66 6.05
N LEU A 530 20.64 15.93 6.00
CA LEU A 530 19.62 14.93 6.32
C LEU A 530 19.69 13.73 5.37
N VAL A 531 19.79 13.96 4.05
CA VAL A 531 19.88 12.87 3.07
C VAL A 531 21.13 12.03 3.32
N LEU A 532 22.30 12.67 3.51
CA LEU A 532 23.54 11.97 3.84
C LEU A 532 23.43 11.19 5.15
N TYR A 533 22.84 11.78 6.19
CA TYR A 533 22.57 11.11 7.46
C TYR A 533 21.65 9.89 7.27
N SER A 534 20.57 10.02 6.51
CA SER A 534 19.65 8.92 6.24
C SER A 534 20.30 7.79 5.44
N MET A 535 21.17 8.10 4.47
CA MET A 535 21.95 7.12 3.72
C MET A 535 22.95 6.41 4.62
N LEU A 536 23.63 7.14 5.51
CA LEU A 536 24.53 6.57 6.50
C LEU A 536 23.79 5.64 7.46
N VAL A 537 22.65 6.07 8.01
CA VAL A 537 21.83 5.26 8.92
C VAL A 537 21.34 3.99 8.22
N LEU A 538 20.87 4.09 6.98
CA LEU A 538 20.44 2.92 6.21
C LEU A 538 21.60 1.96 5.96
N LEU A 539 22.78 2.48 5.61
CA LEU A 539 24.00 1.69 5.44
C LEU A 539 24.43 1.03 6.74
N LEU A 540 24.35 1.72 7.88
CA LEU A 540 24.68 1.15 9.19
C LEU A 540 23.68 0.08 9.63
N ILE A 541 22.37 0.31 9.45
CA ILE A 541 21.33 -0.69 9.75
C ILE A 541 21.52 -1.92 8.86
N TYR A 542 21.83 -1.71 7.58
CA TYR A 542 22.11 -2.80 6.64
C TYR A 542 23.40 -3.54 7.01
N ALA A 543 24.49 -2.83 7.30
CA ALA A 543 25.75 -3.41 7.73
C ALA A 543 25.62 -4.19 9.04
N TYR A 544 24.75 -3.75 9.96
CA TYR A 544 24.50 -4.46 11.22
C TYR A 544 23.85 -5.83 11.02
N GLN A 545 23.27 -6.13 9.85
CA GLN A 545 22.70 -7.45 9.55
C GLN A 545 23.76 -8.54 9.29
N PHE A 546 25.03 -8.17 9.10
CA PHE A 546 26.12 -9.14 8.93
C PHE A 546 26.60 -9.65 10.30
N ASP A 547 26.74 -10.96 10.47
CA ASP A 547 27.05 -11.60 11.77
C ASP A 547 28.36 -11.06 12.42
N SER A 548 29.35 -10.69 11.61
CA SER A 548 30.64 -10.18 12.09
C SER A 548 30.60 -8.73 12.58
N VAL A 549 29.60 -7.95 12.18
CA VAL A 549 29.54 -6.52 12.46
C VAL A 549 29.15 -6.21 13.91
N PRO A 550 28.15 -6.87 14.53
CA PRO A 550 27.89 -6.73 15.96
C PRO A 550 29.12 -7.04 16.82
N GLU A 551 29.85 -8.13 16.54
CA GLU A 551 31.08 -8.50 17.26
C GLU A 551 32.21 -7.47 17.07
N PHE A 552 32.33 -6.94 15.85
CA PHE A 552 33.29 -5.86 15.57
C PHE A 552 32.94 -4.58 16.34
N ILE A 553 31.66 -4.23 16.41
CA ILE A 553 31.18 -3.05 17.15
C ILE A 553 31.39 -3.26 18.66
N THR A 554 31.08 -4.43 19.22
CA THR A 554 31.30 -4.71 20.65
C THR A 554 32.78 -4.66 21.00
N LYS A 555 33.66 -5.15 20.12
CA LYS A 555 35.12 -5.07 20.29
C LYS A 555 35.64 -3.63 20.30
N ILE A 556 35.09 -2.75 19.48
CA ILE A 556 35.51 -1.34 19.39
C ILE A 556 34.88 -0.49 20.50
N THR A 557 33.59 -0.65 20.74
CA THR A 557 32.82 0.24 21.61
C THR A 557 32.69 -0.27 23.03
N SER A 558 33.03 -1.54 23.31
CA SER A 558 32.78 -2.23 24.58
C SER A 558 31.32 -2.24 25.04
N LEU A 559 30.38 -1.82 24.18
CA LEU A 559 28.95 -1.83 24.45
C LEU A 559 28.40 -3.24 24.19
N GLN A 560 27.73 -3.85 25.18
CA GLN A 560 27.05 -5.13 24.99
C GLN A 560 25.76 -4.95 24.16
N PRO A 561 25.45 -5.87 23.23
CA PRO A 561 24.22 -5.80 22.47
C PRO A 561 23.03 -6.07 23.42
N ALA A 562 22.00 -5.23 23.32
CA ALA A 562 20.76 -5.47 24.05
C ALA A 562 20.12 -6.77 23.54
N VAL A 563 19.89 -7.72 24.45
CA VAL A 563 19.14 -8.96 24.14
C VAL A 563 17.75 -8.53 23.64
N PRO A 564 17.33 -8.91 22.42
CA PRO A 564 15.98 -8.66 21.97
C PRO A 564 15.03 -9.32 22.97
N ARG A 565 14.11 -8.55 23.58
CA ARG A 565 13.00 -9.14 24.33
C ARG A 565 12.24 -10.03 23.34
N GLY A 566 12.38 -11.34 23.51
CA GLY A 566 11.52 -12.30 22.85
C GLY A 566 10.09 -11.90 23.16
N ARG A 567 9.29 -11.72 22.11
CA ARG A 567 7.84 -11.65 22.26
C ARG A 567 7.44 -13.05 22.71
N ASP A 568 7.13 -13.21 24.00
CA ASP A 568 6.62 -14.46 24.56
C ASP A 568 5.50 -14.95 23.66
N SER A 569 5.76 -16.07 22.99
CA SER A 569 4.83 -16.76 22.10
C SER A 569 3.99 -17.70 22.96
N THR A 570 3.30 -17.12 23.93
CA THR A 570 2.30 -17.78 24.78
C THR A 570 1.15 -16.80 24.95
N ASP A 571 0.39 -16.62 23.88
CA ASP A 571 -1.00 -16.17 23.89
C ASP A 571 -1.59 -16.43 22.50
N ASN A 572 -2.27 -17.57 22.40
CA ASN A 572 -3.37 -17.93 21.49
C ASN A 572 -3.37 -19.44 21.20
N ALA A 573 -3.55 -20.22 22.26
CA ALA A 573 -4.38 -21.42 22.18
C ALA A 573 -5.81 -20.95 22.44
N GLY A 574 -6.71 -21.17 21.48
CA GLY A 574 -8.14 -20.88 21.63
C GLY A 574 -8.73 -20.06 20.48
N LEU A 575 -8.84 -20.67 19.30
CA LEU A 575 -9.92 -20.31 18.37
C LEU A 575 -10.69 -21.59 18.11
N GLN A 576 -11.81 -21.70 18.83
CA GLN A 576 -12.91 -22.62 18.55
C GLN A 576 -13.62 -22.15 17.29
N ASP A 577 -13.84 -23.12 16.42
CA ASP A 577 -14.77 -23.08 15.30
C ASP A 577 -16.18 -22.86 15.84
N ASP A 578 -16.85 -21.80 15.37
CA ASP A 578 -18.31 -21.67 15.44
C ASP A 578 -18.81 -21.44 14.02
N GLU A 579 -19.05 -22.56 13.35
CA GLU A 579 -19.88 -22.70 12.16
C GLU A 579 -21.31 -22.91 12.68
N ASN A 580 -22.22 -21.98 12.38
CA ASN A 580 -23.65 -22.23 12.54
C ASN A 580 -24.41 -21.79 11.29
N ASP A 581 -25.07 -22.80 10.75
CA ASP A 581 -26.10 -22.77 9.76
C ASP A 581 -27.28 -21.90 10.18
N ASP A 582 -27.88 -21.20 9.22
CA ASP A 582 -29.30 -20.90 9.24
C ASP A 582 -29.87 -21.21 7.85
N VAL A 583 -30.53 -22.36 7.79
CA VAL A 583 -31.46 -22.79 6.75
C VAL A 583 -32.81 -22.15 7.06
N ALA A 584 -33.46 -21.55 6.06
CA ALA A 584 -34.91 -21.40 6.06
C ALA A 584 -35.44 -21.50 4.62
N ASP A 585 -36.56 -22.21 4.54
CA ASP A 585 -37.11 -22.95 3.42
C ASP A 585 -37.75 -22.17 2.27
N GLU A 586 -38.00 -22.97 1.24
CA GLU A 586 -38.66 -22.74 -0.05
C GLU A 586 -40.02 -22.03 0.00
N ASP A 587 -40.33 -21.34 -1.09
CA ASP A 587 -41.61 -21.55 -1.77
C ASP A 587 -41.45 -21.37 -3.29
N GLY A 588 -41.87 -22.38 -4.04
CA GLY A 588 -41.76 -22.46 -5.48
C GLY A 588 -42.97 -21.90 -6.23
N GLN A 589 -42.72 -21.36 -7.42
CA GLN A 589 -43.71 -21.42 -8.50
C GLN A 589 -43.04 -21.41 -9.87
N ASN A 590 -43.45 -22.38 -10.69
CA ASN A 590 -42.99 -22.69 -12.03
C ASN A 590 -43.51 -21.71 -13.09
N VAL A 591 -42.94 -21.83 -14.30
CA VAL A 591 -43.57 -21.74 -15.65
C VAL A 591 -43.00 -20.66 -16.59
N GLU A 592 -42.38 -21.19 -17.65
CA GLU A 592 -42.32 -20.76 -19.07
C GLU A 592 -41.29 -19.76 -19.67
N GLU A 593 -40.72 -20.29 -20.76
CA GLU A 593 -40.33 -19.68 -22.04
C GLU A 593 -39.04 -18.85 -22.18
N ALA A 594 -37.99 -19.59 -22.55
CA ALA A 594 -36.81 -19.08 -23.25
C ALA A 594 -37.12 -18.76 -24.72
N GLY A 595 -37.35 -17.47 -25.01
CA GLY A 595 -37.36 -16.90 -26.36
C GLY A 595 -36.27 -15.83 -26.56
N SER A 596 -35.55 -15.91 -27.68
CA SER A 596 -34.79 -14.81 -28.31
C SER A 596 -33.38 -14.45 -27.77
N ALA A 597 -32.40 -15.33 -28.04
CA ALA A 597 -30.97 -15.05 -27.98
C ALA A 597 -30.43 -14.25 -29.20
N ALA A 598 -31.10 -13.15 -29.55
CA ALA A 598 -30.61 -12.12 -30.48
C ALA A 598 -30.50 -10.73 -29.82
N ARG A 599 -30.71 -10.65 -28.50
CA ARG A 599 -30.76 -9.39 -27.73
C ARG A 599 -29.48 -9.10 -26.90
N GLY A 600 -28.50 -10.01 -26.93
CA GLY A 600 -27.29 -9.96 -26.09
C GLY A 600 -26.13 -9.14 -26.65
N THR A 601 -25.96 -9.10 -27.97
CA THR A 601 -24.88 -8.35 -28.64
C THR A 601 -25.15 -6.85 -28.66
N VAL A 602 -26.42 -6.44 -28.80
CA VAL A 602 -26.84 -5.03 -28.69
C VAL A 602 -26.70 -4.52 -27.25
N LYS A 603 -27.07 -5.32 -26.23
CA LYS A 603 -26.93 -4.94 -24.82
C LYS A 603 -25.47 -4.75 -24.38
N LEU A 604 -24.54 -5.54 -24.91
CA LEU A 604 -23.11 -5.43 -24.59
C LEU A 604 -22.46 -4.20 -25.28
N LEU A 605 -22.86 -3.93 -26.53
CA LEU A 605 -22.40 -2.76 -27.29
C LEU A 605 -23.00 -1.46 -26.73
N GLN A 606 -24.23 -1.50 -26.23
CA GLN A 606 -24.91 -0.40 -25.55
C GLN A 606 -24.30 -0.14 -24.15
N ARG A 607 -23.88 -1.18 -23.42
CA ARG A 607 -23.09 -1.04 -22.18
C ARG A 607 -21.69 -0.47 -22.42
N ALA A 608 -21.00 -0.86 -23.49
CA ALA A 608 -19.69 -0.27 -23.82
C ALA A 608 -19.80 1.20 -24.24
N ARG A 609 -20.84 1.56 -25.02
CA ARG A 609 -21.16 2.95 -25.36
C ARG A 609 -21.52 3.76 -24.12
N LEU A 610 -22.33 3.19 -23.22
CA LEU A 610 -22.69 3.79 -21.94
C LEU A 610 -21.44 4.01 -21.07
N LEU A 611 -20.53 3.04 -20.97
CA LEU A 611 -19.29 3.17 -20.20
C LEU A 611 -18.33 4.21 -20.78
N LEU A 612 -18.24 4.34 -22.11
CA LEU A 612 -17.45 5.40 -22.75
C LEU A 612 -18.09 6.79 -22.56
N LEU A 613 -19.42 6.88 -22.65
CA LEU A 613 -20.15 8.11 -22.36
C LEU A 613 -20.03 8.48 -20.87
N LEU A 614 -20.11 7.52 -19.96
CA LEU A 614 -19.90 7.69 -18.53
C LEU A 614 -18.45 8.10 -18.21
N ARG A 615 -17.45 7.53 -18.89
CA ARG A 615 -16.04 7.94 -18.75
C ARG A 615 -15.83 9.38 -19.24
N ASN A 616 -16.40 9.73 -20.39
CA ASN A 616 -16.31 11.08 -20.96
C ASN A 616 -17.15 12.10 -20.17
N ALA A 617 -18.25 11.68 -19.53
CA ALA A 617 -19.04 12.50 -18.62
C ALA A 617 -18.33 12.66 -17.27
N ARG A 618 -17.73 11.61 -16.72
CA ARG A 618 -16.92 11.65 -15.49
C ARG A 618 -15.71 12.57 -15.65
N GLN A 619 -15.03 12.51 -16.81
CA GLN A 619 -13.91 13.41 -17.10
C GLN A 619 -14.35 14.87 -17.26
N ARG A 620 -15.48 15.12 -17.93
CA ARG A 620 -16.07 16.46 -18.01
C ARG A 620 -16.45 16.97 -16.62
N ASN A 621 -17.16 16.17 -15.83
CA ASN A 621 -17.54 16.50 -14.46
C ASN A 621 -16.33 16.79 -13.58
N PHE A 622 -15.24 16.02 -13.71
CA PHE A 622 -13.98 16.25 -12.99
C PHE A 622 -13.32 17.58 -13.39
N ASN A 623 -13.29 17.93 -14.68
CA ASN A 623 -12.73 19.20 -15.14
C ASN A 623 -13.59 20.40 -14.72
N THR A 624 -14.91 20.26 -14.75
CA THR A 624 -15.83 21.27 -14.23
C THR A 624 -15.71 21.42 -12.71
N LEU A 625 -15.52 20.31 -11.99
CA LEU A 625 -15.24 20.30 -10.55
C LEU A 625 -13.92 21.01 -10.24
N LEU A 626 -12.84 20.73 -10.97
CA LEU A 626 -11.55 21.41 -10.80
C LEU A 626 -11.64 22.91 -11.06
N LEU A 627 -12.40 23.32 -12.08
CA LEU A 627 -12.65 24.74 -12.36
C LEU A 627 -13.45 25.40 -11.22
N ARG A 628 -14.49 24.74 -10.71
CA ARG A 628 -15.25 25.22 -9.55
C ARG A 628 -14.39 25.29 -8.29
N LEU A 629 -13.54 24.29 -8.05
CA LEU A 629 -12.58 24.28 -6.94
C LEU A 629 -11.57 25.42 -7.08
N ASN A 630 -11.08 25.72 -8.29
CA ASN A 630 -10.18 26.85 -8.52
C ASN A 630 -10.89 28.20 -8.32
N GLN A 631 -12.13 28.33 -8.78
CA GLN A 631 -12.95 29.53 -8.53
C GLN A 631 -13.22 29.73 -7.04
N LEU A 632 -13.55 28.65 -6.31
CA LEU A 632 -13.70 28.66 -4.86
C LEU A 632 -12.38 28.98 -4.16
N TYR A 633 -11.26 28.42 -4.60
CA TYR A 633 -9.93 28.71 -4.08
C TYR A 633 -9.56 30.19 -4.27
N ASN A 634 -9.83 30.76 -5.44
CA ASN A 634 -9.58 32.17 -5.72
C ASN A 634 -10.48 33.09 -4.88
N ALA A 635 -11.77 32.75 -4.75
CA ALA A 635 -12.69 33.48 -3.87
C ALA A 635 -12.25 33.44 -2.40
N TYR A 636 -11.87 32.26 -1.91
CA TYR A 636 -11.32 32.06 -0.58
C TYR A 636 -10.01 32.83 -0.39
N SER A 637 -9.08 32.75 -1.34
CA SER A 637 -7.75 33.36 -1.26
C SER A 637 -7.81 34.89 -1.28
N MET A 638 -8.71 35.48 -2.07
CA MET A 638 -8.82 36.93 -2.20
C MET A 638 -9.63 37.58 -1.08
N LYS A 639 -10.75 36.98 -0.63
CA LYS A 639 -11.65 37.61 0.35
C LYS A 639 -11.49 37.08 1.77
N PHE A 640 -11.46 35.75 1.95
CA PHE A 640 -11.52 35.13 3.28
C PHE A 640 -10.13 34.98 3.91
N SER A 641 -9.13 34.56 3.13
CA SER A 641 -7.77 34.34 3.60
C SER A 641 -7.19 35.59 4.30
N PRO A 642 -7.30 36.80 3.74
CA PRO A 642 -6.78 38.00 4.40
C PRO A 642 -7.34 38.24 5.80
N THR A 643 -8.65 38.06 5.97
CA THR A 643 -9.34 38.21 7.25
C THR A 643 -8.89 37.16 8.26
N VAL A 644 -8.77 35.88 7.85
CA VAL A 644 -8.28 34.82 8.73
C VAL A 644 -6.85 35.08 9.20
N TRP A 645 -5.95 35.42 8.28
CA TRP A 645 -4.56 35.72 8.66
C TRP A 645 -4.48 36.94 9.58
N ARG A 646 -5.39 37.90 9.45
CA ARG A 646 -5.44 39.09 10.32
C ARG A 646 -5.99 38.75 11.71
N LEU A 647 -7.04 37.93 11.77
CA LEU A 647 -7.56 37.40 13.03
C LEU A 647 -6.48 36.61 13.79
N MET A 648 -5.76 35.73 13.09
CA MET A 648 -4.62 35.00 13.65
C MET A 648 -3.54 35.97 14.15
N GLU A 649 -3.17 37.00 13.39
CA GLU A 649 -2.15 37.96 13.84
C GLU A 649 -2.49 38.62 15.18
N VAL A 650 -3.77 38.96 15.38
CA VAL A 650 -4.24 39.66 16.59
C VAL A 650 -4.42 38.72 17.78
N HIS A 651 -4.94 37.50 17.57
CA HIS A 651 -5.36 36.61 18.66
C HIS A 651 -4.44 35.40 18.91
N TRP A 652 -3.54 35.05 18.00
CA TRP A 652 -2.76 33.80 18.11
C TRP A 652 -1.85 33.75 19.34
N TRP A 653 -1.32 34.88 19.80
CA TRP A 653 -0.50 34.92 21.02
C TRP A 653 -1.30 34.55 22.29
N LYS A 654 -2.62 34.83 22.31
CA LYS A 654 -3.50 34.42 23.42
C LYS A 654 -3.69 32.90 23.42
N ILE A 655 -3.88 32.32 22.24
CA ILE A 655 -3.99 30.86 22.05
C ILE A 655 -2.69 30.18 22.51
N VAL A 656 -1.53 30.72 22.10
CA VAL A 656 -0.23 30.20 22.55
C VAL A 656 -0.08 30.29 24.06
N GLY A 657 -0.46 31.43 24.68
CA GLY A 657 -0.46 31.59 26.13
C GLY A 657 -1.32 30.54 26.84
N LEU A 658 -2.55 30.30 26.35
CA LEU A 658 -3.44 29.27 26.89
C LEU A 658 -2.83 27.86 26.77
N VAL A 659 -2.26 27.51 25.61
CA VAL A 659 -1.60 26.21 25.41
C VAL A 659 -0.43 26.03 26.37
N ILE A 660 0.37 27.09 26.59
CA ILE A 660 1.48 27.05 27.55
C ILE A 660 0.97 26.78 28.97
N VAL A 661 -0.12 27.43 29.40
CA VAL A 661 -0.74 27.18 30.71
C VAL A 661 -1.25 25.75 30.82
N CYS A 662 -2.02 25.28 29.83
CA CYS A 662 -2.56 23.91 29.84
C CYS A 662 -1.44 22.86 29.92
N VAL A 663 -0.35 23.04 29.18
CA VAL A 663 0.81 22.13 29.21
C VAL A 663 1.56 22.23 30.53
N ALA A 664 1.78 23.44 31.05
CA ALA A 664 2.51 23.64 32.30
C ALA A 664 1.79 22.99 33.50
N VAL A 665 0.46 23.04 33.50
CA VAL A 665 -0.42 22.59 34.58
C VAL A 665 -0.81 21.11 34.46
N SER A 666 -0.54 20.46 33.32
CA SER A 666 -0.85 19.04 33.11
C SER A 666 -0.09 18.17 34.13
N PRO A 667 -0.80 17.31 34.91
CA PRO A 667 -0.15 16.45 35.90
C PRO A 667 0.67 15.33 35.24
N ILE A 668 1.68 14.84 35.96
CA ILE A 668 2.40 13.61 35.63
C ILE A 668 1.69 12.46 36.34
N GLU A 669 1.46 11.34 35.63
CA GLU A 669 0.83 10.15 36.22
C GLU A 669 1.55 9.69 37.51
N GLY A 670 0.82 9.68 38.62
CA GLY A 670 1.28 9.17 39.92
C GLY A 670 2.32 10.02 40.66
N SER A 671 2.54 11.31 40.33
CA SER A 671 3.44 12.19 41.09
C SER A 671 3.03 13.67 41.08
N ASN A 672 3.79 14.50 41.83
CA ASN A 672 3.74 15.97 41.76
C ASN A 672 3.97 16.51 40.34
N PHE A 673 3.72 17.80 40.15
CA PHE A 673 3.88 18.51 38.88
C PHE A 673 5.34 18.55 38.38
N ASP A 674 5.51 18.66 37.07
CA ASP A 674 6.81 18.80 36.41
C ASP A 674 7.45 20.15 36.78
N ALA A 675 8.47 20.13 37.65
CA ALA A 675 9.16 21.36 38.06
C ALA A 675 9.90 22.04 36.91
N SER A 676 10.20 21.34 35.81
CA SER A 676 10.80 21.95 34.63
C SER A 676 9.86 22.95 33.92
N ASN A 677 8.56 22.87 34.20
CA ASN A 677 7.55 23.82 33.71
C ASN A 677 7.51 25.14 34.47
N LEU A 678 8.29 25.30 35.55
CA LEU A 678 8.38 26.54 36.32
C LEU A 678 8.78 27.75 35.46
N ILE A 679 9.65 27.54 34.48
CA ILE A 679 10.06 28.58 33.53
C ILE A 679 8.88 29.03 32.66
N TYR A 680 7.98 28.11 32.28
CA TYR A 680 6.76 28.49 31.55
C TYR A 680 5.86 29.37 32.40
N ALA A 681 5.57 28.95 33.63
CA ALA A 681 4.69 29.69 34.52
C ALA A 681 5.25 31.06 34.92
N GLY A 682 6.53 31.13 35.31
CA GLY A 682 7.16 32.37 35.77
C GLY A 682 7.36 33.43 34.68
N LEU A 683 7.60 33.01 33.43
CA LEU A 683 7.74 33.95 32.31
C LEU A 683 6.39 34.30 31.66
N LEU A 684 5.28 33.66 32.04
CA LEU A 684 3.98 33.86 31.40
C LEU A 684 3.49 35.31 31.50
N PRO A 685 3.58 36.00 32.65
CA PRO A 685 3.21 37.42 32.73
C PRO A 685 4.03 38.27 31.76
N LEU A 686 5.35 38.02 31.66
CA LEU A 686 6.22 38.72 30.72
C LEU A 686 5.89 38.38 29.26
N TYR A 687 5.48 37.15 28.96
CA TYR A 687 5.03 36.75 27.63
C TYR A 687 3.76 37.49 27.20
N LEU A 688 2.80 37.68 28.11
CA LEU A 688 1.57 38.41 27.81
C LEU A 688 1.82 39.91 27.57
N LEU A 689 2.85 40.49 28.20
CA LEU A 689 3.28 41.88 27.95
C LEU A 689 4.14 42.02 26.69
N ALA A 690 5.09 41.11 26.48
CA ALA A 690 6.09 41.15 25.43
C ALA A 690 6.26 39.76 24.78
N PRO A 691 5.32 39.33 23.91
CA PRO A 691 5.29 37.96 23.41
C PRO A 691 6.45 37.64 22.46
N GLU A 692 7.07 38.65 21.83
CA GLU A 692 8.15 38.43 20.86
C GLU A 692 9.46 37.94 21.50
N PRO A 693 10.11 38.68 22.42
CA PRO A 693 11.36 38.21 23.03
C PRO A 693 11.16 36.92 23.83
N VAL A 694 10.06 36.83 24.59
CA VAL A 694 9.81 35.67 25.47
C VAL A 694 9.50 34.40 24.67
N SER A 695 8.88 34.50 23.49
CA SER A 695 8.65 33.33 22.61
C SER A 695 9.94 32.63 22.16
N ILE A 696 11.06 33.34 22.05
CA ILE A 696 12.36 32.76 21.69
C ILE A 696 12.90 31.94 22.87
N VAL A 697 12.77 32.47 24.09
CA VAL A 697 13.15 31.78 25.33
C VAL A 697 12.32 30.51 25.50
N TYR A 698 11.00 30.58 25.31
CA TYR A 698 10.15 29.39 25.37
C TYR A 698 10.47 28.36 24.31
N LEU A 699 10.78 28.76 23.08
CA LEU A 699 11.17 27.83 22.03
C LEU A 699 12.48 27.12 22.39
N ALA A 700 13.47 27.85 22.89
CA ALA A 700 14.75 27.29 23.33
C ALA A 700 14.56 26.29 24.48
N TRP A 701 13.80 26.70 25.51
CA TRP A 701 13.51 25.85 26.67
C TRP A 701 12.71 24.59 26.28
N SER A 702 11.67 24.73 25.46
CA SER A 702 10.89 23.59 24.95
C SER A 702 11.76 22.62 24.17
N SER A 703 12.64 23.13 23.31
CA SER A 703 13.55 22.31 22.52
C SER A 703 14.51 21.53 23.42
N LEU A 704 15.03 22.16 24.47
CA LEU A 704 15.91 21.52 25.45
C LEU A 704 15.17 20.43 26.23
N LEU A 705 13.95 20.69 26.70
CA LEU A 705 13.16 19.71 27.44
C LEU A 705 12.77 18.49 26.59
N ILE A 706 12.36 18.71 25.34
CA ILE A 706 12.05 17.62 24.41
C ILE A 706 13.29 16.72 24.23
N LEU A 707 14.47 17.32 24.01
CA LEU A 707 15.71 16.56 23.86
C LEU A 707 16.12 15.85 25.16
N ALA A 708 16.06 16.53 26.30
CA ALA A 708 16.41 15.93 27.59
C ALA A 708 15.52 14.72 27.91
N LYS A 709 14.20 14.85 27.70
CA LYS A 709 13.23 13.76 27.89
C LYS A 709 13.49 12.60 26.93
N MET A 710 13.78 12.87 25.66
CA MET A 710 14.12 11.80 24.69
C MET A 710 15.46 11.12 24.98
N ILE A 711 16.48 11.86 25.42
CA ILE A 711 17.80 11.32 25.76
C ILE A 711 17.74 10.44 27.00
N TYR A 712 16.99 10.86 28.03
CA TYR A 712 16.85 10.11 29.28
C TYR A 712 16.22 8.71 29.08
N GLN A 713 15.42 8.53 28.02
CA GLN A 713 14.82 7.23 27.70
C GLN A 713 15.78 6.19 27.12
N LEU A 714 16.94 6.62 26.62
CA LEU A 714 17.93 5.69 26.11
C LEU A 714 18.47 4.86 27.27
N ASN A 715 18.43 3.53 27.15
CA ASN A 715 18.99 2.61 28.16
C ASN A 715 20.45 2.97 28.49
N LEU A 716 21.21 3.37 27.47
CA LEU A 716 22.60 3.84 27.61
C LEU A 716 22.76 4.99 28.62
N VAL A 717 21.75 5.83 28.77
CA VAL A 717 21.76 6.98 29.69
C VAL A 717 21.06 6.61 31.00
N ARG A 718 19.92 5.94 30.94
CA ARG A 718 19.13 5.59 32.13
C ARG A 718 19.89 4.66 33.08
N ASP A 719 20.50 3.60 32.56
CA ASP A 719 21.13 2.55 33.37
C ASP A 719 22.30 3.09 34.23
N PRO A 720 23.23 3.93 33.70
CA PRO A 720 24.26 4.55 34.53
C PRO A 720 23.73 5.66 35.46
N LEU A 721 22.59 6.29 35.17
CA LEU A 721 21.98 7.31 36.04
C LEU A 721 21.05 6.73 37.12
N ALA A 722 20.58 5.49 36.96
CA ALA A 722 19.74 4.79 37.94
C ALA A 722 20.24 4.83 39.40
N PRO A 723 21.54 4.64 39.72
CA PRO A 723 22.01 4.73 41.11
C PRO A 723 21.89 6.14 41.72
N TYR A 724 21.88 7.19 40.89
CA TYR A 724 21.70 8.58 41.33
C TYR A 724 20.23 9.04 41.38
N ALA A 725 19.34 8.27 40.76
CA ALA A 725 17.90 8.52 40.77
C ALA A 725 17.31 8.32 42.17
N VAL A 726 17.81 7.31 42.89
CA VAL A 726 17.30 6.92 44.20
C VAL A 726 17.95 7.72 45.32
N LYS A 727 17.18 8.56 46.03
CA LYS A 727 17.57 9.08 47.35
C LYS A 727 16.61 8.57 48.42
N ASN A 728 17.13 7.75 49.33
CA ASN A 728 16.34 7.17 50.41
C ASN A 728 16.28 8.16 51.59
N CYS A 729 15.09 8.69 51.89
CA CYS A 729 14.90 9.56 53.05
C CYS A 729 14.62 8.68 54.28
N THR A 730 15.54 8.65 55.24
CA THR A 730 15.35 7.93 56.51
C THR A 730 14.51 8.75 57.49
N ALA A 731 13.19 8.59 57.46
CA ALA A 731 12.29 9.00 58.53
C ALA A 731 10.94 8.29 58.40
N ASN A 732 10.31 7.98 59.54
CA ASN A 732 9.00 7.31 59.58
C ASN A 732 7.98 8.11 58.77
N SER A 733 7.40 7.49 57.75
CA SER A 733 6.27 8.02 56.97
C SER A 733 5.01 8.02 57.84
N SER A 734 4.98 8.87 58.87
CA SER A 734 3.76 9.07 59.66
C SER A 734 2.83 10.00 58.89
N LYS A 735 1.58 9.54 58.74
CA LYS A 735 0.48 10.41 58.36
C LYS A 735 0.38 11.54 59.41
N PRO A 736 0.23 12.81 58.99
CA PRO A 736 0.13 13.94 59.91
C PRO A 736 -1.00 13.75 60.91
N ASP A 737 -2.11 13.14 60.47
CA ASP A 737 -3.24 12.66 61.27
C ASP A 737 -3.64 11.25 60.80
N GLY A 738 -4.15 10.40 61.70
CA GLY A 738 -4.55 9.01 61.39
C GLY A 738 -5.57 8.86 60.25
N GLN A 739 -6.27 9.94 59.88
CA GLN A 739 -7.26 9.99 58.79
C GLN A 739 -6.80 10.75 57.54
N SER A 740 -5.61 11.36 57.55
CA SER A 740 -5.11 12.15 56.41
C SER A 740 -4.48 11.26 55.33
N ASN A 741 -4.66 11.69 54.08
CA ASN A 741 -4.00 11.06 52.92
C ASN A 741 -2.71 11.79 52.54
N ALA A 742 -2.45 12.96 53.13
CA ALA A 742 -1.17 13.63 53.00
C ALA A 742 -0.08 12.90 53.80
N THR A 743 1.15 13.00 53.31
CA THR A 743 2.33 12.45 53.98
C THR A 743 3.31 13.57 54.31
N SER A 744 3.96 13.46 55.48
CA SER A 744 5.00 14.40 55.92
C SER A 744 6.29 14.27 55.08
N LEU A 745 6.53 13.08 54.56
CA LEU A 745 7.61 12.69 53.67
C LEU A 745 7.08 11.78 52.55
N PRO A 746 7.79 11.65 51.42
CA PRO A 746 7.41 10.69 50.37
C PRO A 746 7.35 9.25 50.93
N GLU A 747 6.25 8.53 50.64
CA GLU A 747 6.12 7.11 51.02
C GLU A 747 7.21 6.26 50.34
N GLY A 748 7.52 5.09 50.92
CA GLY A 748 8.66 4.20 50.65
C GLY A 748 8.79 3.58 49.24
N ILE A 749 8.66 4.39 48.20
CA ILE A 749 9.05 4.10 46.83
C ILE A 749 9.84 5.34 46.37
N TYR A 750 11.16 5.22 46.38
CA TYR A 750 12.14 6.03 45.66
C TYR A 750 11.64 7.43 45.24
N ALA A 751 11.94 8.46 46.03
CA ALA A 751 11.85 9.84 45.57
C ALA A 751 12.84 10.02 44.42
N ASP A 752 12.44 9.63 43.21
CA ASP A 752 13.27 9.71 42.03
C ASP A 752 13.54 11.19 41.74
N ASN A 753 14.80 11.59 41.92
CA ASN A 753 15.25 12.97 41.73
C ASN A 753 14.89 13.46 40.33
N PHE A 754 14.92 12.57 39.34
CA PHE A 754 14.62 12.89 37.94
C PHE A 754 13.12 13.03 37.68
N ARG A 755 12.27 12.30 38.42
CA ARG A 755 10.81 12.39 38.31
C ARG A 755 10.28 13.78 38.71
N TYR A 756 10.91 14.45 39.67
CA TYR A 756 10.57 15.84 40.04
C TYR A 756 10.74 16.82 38.86
N PHE A 757 11.73 16.59 37.99
CA PHE A 757 11.96 17.36 36.78
C PHE A 757 11.24 16.81 35.54
N GLY A 758 10.27 15.90 35.72
CA GLY A 758 9.52 15.30 34.63
C GLY A 758 10.33 14.36 33.73
N LEU A 759 11.50 13.91 34.20
CA LEU A 759 12.33 12.90 33.55
C LEU A 759 11.97 11.54 34.15
N HIS A 760 10.95 10.88 33.60
CA HIS A 760 10.55 9.54 34.00
C HIS A 760 10.25 8.69 32.77
N VAL A 761 10.30 7.37 32.95
CA VAL A 761 9.85 6.42 31.92
C VAL A 761 8.49 5.88 32.38
N PRO A 762 7.42 6.01 31.58
CA PRO A 762 6.12 5.42 31.92
C PRO A 762 6.23 3.89 31.92
N ASN A 763 5.75 3.26 32.99
CA ASN A 763 5.78 1.81 33.17
C ASN A 763 4.43 1.24 32.68
N GLY A 764 4.26 1.03 31.37
CA GLY A 764 3.02 0.48 30.84
C GLY A 764 3.17 -0.12 29.44
N SER A 765 2.76 -1.38 29.27
CA SER A 765 2.81 -2.18 28.04
C SER A 765 1.59 -2.02 27.13
N GLY A 766 0.77 -0.98 27.31
CA GLY A 766 -0.37 -0.70 26.44
C GLY A 766 -0.82 0.75 26.57
N SER A 767 -0.94 1.46 25.45
CA SER A 767 -1.37 2.88 25.30
C SER A 767 -0.66 3.98 26.12
N ASP A 768 0.08 3.67 27.19
CA ASP A 768 0.84 4.61 28.03
C ASP A 768 2.21 4.93 27.42
N SER A 769 2.21 5.13 26.10
CA SER A 769 3.38 5.63 25.39
C SER A 769 3.74 7.01 25.94
N LEU A 770 5.03 7.35 26.12
CA LEU A 770 5.49 8.72 26.41
C LEU A 770 4.96 9.77 25.40
N PHE A 771 4.43 9.30 24.27
CA PHE A 771 3.97 10.11 23.16
C PHE A 771 3.04 11.28 23.57
N PRO A 772 1.99 11.12 24.40
CA PRO A 772 1.16 12.25 24.85
C PRO A 772 1.95 13.31 25.62
N HIS A 773 2.86 12.92 26.52
CA HIS A 773 3.69 13.86 27.29
C HIS A 773 4.73 14.61 26.44
N LEU A 774 5.32 13.94 25.45
CA LEU A 774 6.23 14.60 24.50
C LEU A 774 5.45 15.49 23.51
N MET A 775 4.26 15.05 23.09
CA MET A 775 3.39 15.82 22.19
C MET A 775 2.87 17.11 22.83
N LEU A 776 2.65 17.13 24.15
CA LEU A 776 2.29 18.35 24.89
C LEU A 776 3.37 19.43 24.78
N HIS A 777 4.66 19.07 24.89
CA HIS A 777 5.75 20.03 24.73
C HIS A 777 5.98 20.39 23.26
N ALA A 778 5.82 19.41 22.36
CA ALA A 778 5.88 19.64 20.91
C ALA A 778 4.76 20.57 20.43
N SER A 779 3.56 20.54 21.04
CA SER A 779 2.47 21.44 20.69
C SER A 779 2.82 22.91 21.00
N ILE A 780 3.57 23.19 22.08
CA ILE A 780 4.10 24.54 22.34
C ILE A 780 5.00 24.99 21.19
N VAL A 781 5.96 24.15 20.79
CA VAL A 781 6.90 24.43 19.70
C VAL A 781 6.16 24.71 18.38
N VAL A 782 5.16 23.88 18.04
CA VAL A 782 4.33 24.06 16.84
C VAL A 782 3.53 25.36 16.92
N CYS A 783 2.88 25.65 18.05
CA CYS A 783 2.11 26.88 18.25
C CYS A 783 2.98 28.14 18.12
N LEU A 784 4.21 28.11 18.67
CA LEU A 784 5.21 29.18 18.53
C LEU A 784 5.72 29.33 17.08
N ALA A 785 5.93 28.22 16.37
CA ALA A 785 6.31 28.24 14.95
C ALA A 785 5.19 28.87 14.10
N VAL A 786 3.92 28.49 14.33
CA VAL A 786 2.77 29.09 13.64
C VAL A 786 2.65 30.58 13.98
N GLN A 787 2.87 30.97 15.24
CA GLN A 787 2.90 32.37 15.64
C GLN A 787 3.92 33.17 14.81
N HIS A 788 5.10 32.62 14.56
CA HIS A 788 6.11 33.24 13.70
C HIS A 788 5.69 33.27 12.22
N ILE A 789 5.12 32.19 11.69
CA ILE A 789 4.62 32.10 10.30
C ILE A 789 3.56 33.17 10.03
N VAL A 790 2.58 33.33 10.93
CA VAL A 790 1.51 34.32 10.81
C VAL A 790 2.11 35.73 10.70
N ARG A 791 3.04 36.09 11.60
CA ARG A 791 3.72 37.40 11.57
C ARG A 791 4.53 37.60 10.30
N LEU A 792 5.31 36.60 9.89
CA LEU A 792 6.15 36.68 8.70
C LEU A 792 5.29 36.87 7.43
N LYS A 793 4.18 36.12 7.32
CA LYS A 793 3.25 36.23 6.21
C LYS A 793 2.60 37.61 6.15
N GLN A 794 2.20 38.15 7.29
CA GLN A 794 1.63 39.51 7.36
C GLN A 794 2.66 40.57 6.98
N ARG A 795 3.88 40.48 7.51
CA ARG A 795 4.99 41.37 7.11
C ARG A 795 5.26 41.31 5.62
N HIS A 796 5.31 40.12 5.03
CA HIS A 796 5.55 39.96 3.61
C HIS A 796 4.42 40.57 2.76
N ARG A 797 3.15 40.38 3.14
CA ARG A 797 2.01 41.02 2.47
C ARG A 797 2.12 42.54 2.49
N ARG A 798 2.44 43.15 3.64
CA ARG A 798 2.58 44.61 3.75
C ARG A 798 3.66 45.15 2.82
N LEU A 799 4.81 44.48 2.77
CA LEU A 799 5.90 44.85 1.87
C LEU A 799 5.50 44.75 0.39
N LEU A 800 4.70 43.73 0.00
CA LEU A 800 4.16 43.62 -1.35
C LEU A 800 3.15 44.73 -1.69
N ASN A 801 2.39 45.21 -0.69
CA ASN A 801 1.44 46.30 -0.84
C ASN A 801 2.08 47.71 -0.72
N GLY A 802 3.41 47.80 -0.54
CA GLY A 802 4.11 49.07 -0.38
C GLY A 802 3.96 49.73 1.01
N GLU A 803 3.41 49.02 1.99
CA GLU A 803 3.23 49.51 3.36
C GLU A 803 4.50 49.29 4.21
N SER A 804 4.62 50.02 5.33
CA SER A 804 5.67 49.77 6.32
C SER A 804 5.60 48.32 6.82
N GLY A 805 6.75 47.62 6.88
CA GLY A 805 6.81 46.22 7.32
C GLY A 805 6.51 45.97 8.80
N LEU A 806 6.20 47.02 9.58
CA LEU A 806 5.85 46.93 10.99
C LEU A 806 4.37 46.57 11.17
N ALA A 807 4.03 46.06 12.35
CA ALA A 807 2.62 45.89 12.72
C ALA A 807 1.95 47.27 12.86
N PRO A 808 0.70 47.44 12.38
CA PRO A 808 -0.03 48.69 12.56
C PRO A 808 -0.24 48.97 14.06
N LYS A 809 -0.16 50.25 14.47
CA LYS A 809 -0.31 50.68 15.87
C LYS A 809 -1.67 50.30 16.48
N HIS A 810 -2.70 50.10 15.66
CA HIS A 810 -4.02 49.63 16.08
C HIS A 810 -4.24 48.18 15.64
N ASN A 811 -4.54 47.31 16.60
CA ASN A 811 -4.80 45.87 16.39
C ASN A 811 -6.25 45.62 15.92
N LEU A 812 -6.68 46.30 14.86
CA LEU A 812 -8.03 46.14 14.26
C LEU A 812 -8.05 44.96 13.28
N ILE A 813 -9.12 44.17 13.28
CA ILE A 813 -9.28 43.04 12.33
C ILE A 813 -9.68 43.56 10.95
N PHE A 814 -10.58 44.53 10.90
CA PHE A 814 -11.01 45.22 9.68
C PHE A 814 -10.55 46.68 9.73
N PRO A 815 -9.39 47.02 9.15
CA PRO A 815 -8.87 48.39 9.19
C PRO A 815 -9.65 49.37 8.31
N GLU A 816 -10.34 48.88 7.29
CA GLU A 816 -11.19 49.69 6.40
C GLU A 816 -12.43 50.24 7.12
N PHE A 817 -12.88 49.58 8.19
CA PHE A 817 -14.09 49.96 8.91
C PHE A 817 -13.77 50.91 10.06
N THR A 818 -14.29 52.13 10.00
CA THR A 818 -14.09 53.15 11.04
C THR A 818 -15.34 53.31 11.92
N PHE A 819 -15.14 53.76 13.17
CA PHE A 819 -16.25 54.02 14.09
C PHE A 819 -17.24 55.05 13.55
N ILE A 820 -16.75 56.03 12.77
CA ILE A 820 -17.56 57.10 12.16
C ILE A 820 -18.56 56.52 11.16
N GLU A 821 -18.18 55.49 10.39
CA GLU A 821 -19.07 54.81 9.44
C GLU A 821 -20.18 54.03 10.14
N PHE A 822 -19.88 53.43 11.31
CA PHE A 822 -20.90 52.79 12.14
C PHE A 822 -21.90 53.81 12.70
N GLU A 823 -21.40 54.93 13.23
CA GLU A 823 -22.23 55.99 13.78
C GLU A 823 -23.11 56.63 12.71
N ALA A 824 -22.56 56.88 11.52
CA ALA A 824 -23.32 57.35 10.35
C ALA A 824 -24.43 56.36 9.94
N PHE A 825 -24.15 55.05 9.94
CA PHE A 825 -25.14 54.00 9.68
C PHE A 825 -26.25 53.96 10.75
N TYR A 826 -25.88 54.06 12.03
CA TYR A 826 -26.83 54.03 13.15
C TYR A 826 -27.70 55.30 13.22
N CYS A 827 -27.11 56.48 12.97
CA CYS A 827 -27.81 57.76 12.91
C CYS A 827 -28.74 57.85 11.68
N GLN A 828 -28.36 57.33 10.52
CA GLN A 828 -29.27 57.23 9.37
C GLN A 828 -30.48 56.34 9.64
N ARG A 829 -30.34 55.32 10.50
CA ARG A 829 -31.44 54.40 10.85
C ARG A 829 -32.48 55.03 11.78
N TRP A 830 -32.12 55.92 12.69
CA TRP A 830 -33.10 56.61 13.55
C TRP A 830 -34.08 57.51 12.78
N ILE A 831 -33.73 57.94 11.58
CA ILE A 831 -34.59 58.78 10.72
C ILE A 831 -35.53 57.93 9.83
N ARG A 832 -35.28 56.62 9.67
CA ARG A 832 -36.12 55.72 8.86
C ARG A 832 -36.32 54.38 9.55
N VAL A 833 -37.23 54.33 10.53
CA VAL A 833 -37.80 53.06 11.02
C VAL A 833 -39.30 53.04 10.77
N ALA A 834 -39.68 52.52 9.61
CA ALA A 834 -40.87 51.69 9.42
C ALA A 834 -40.69 50.94 8.09
N THR A 835 -40.87 49.61 8.10
CA THR A 835 -41.06 48.73 6.93
C THR A 835 -39.86 48.41 6.01
N VAL A 836 -38.82 47.71 6.47
CA VAL A 836 -38.05 46.75 5.61
C VAL A 836 -37.56 45.57 6.44
N SER A 837 -37.63 44.36 5.87
CA SER A 837 -37.32 43.06 6.49
C SER A 837 -35.86 42.92 6.95
N ILE A 838 -35.69 42.09 7.98
CA ILE A 838 -34.48 41.91 8.81
C ILE A 838 -33.37 41.09 8.10
N GLU A 839 -33.63 40.49 6.94
CA GLU A 839 -32.72 39.50 6.35
C GLU A 839 -31.50 40.04 5.59
N ALA A 840 -31.45 41.32 5.21
CA ALA A 840 -30.37 41.86 4.37
C ALA A 840 -29.29 42.69 5.09
N TYR A 841 -29.41 42.95 6.40
CA TYR A 841 -28.70 44.08 7.05
C TYR A 841 -27.67 43.72 8.15
N CYS A 842 -27.16 42.48 8.20
CA CYS A 842 -26.20 42.08 9.23
C CYS A 842 -24.69 42.07 8.90
N PRO A 843 -24.14 42.48 7.73
CA PRO A 843 -22.68 42.39 7.53
C PRO A 843 -21.88 43.43 8.33
N LEU A 844 -22.44 44.61 8.61
CA LEU A 844 -21.76 45.70 9.34
C LEU A 844 -21.67 45.47 10.86
N GLY A 845 -22.68 44.82 11.45
CA GLY A 845 -22.72 44.54 12.88
C GLY A 845 -21.61 43.58 13.32
N HIS A 846 -21.37 42.52 12.53
CA HIS A 846 -20.32 41.54 12.83
C HIS A 846 -18.92 42.16 12.81
N SER A 847 -18.63 43.06 11.87
CA SER A 847 -17.35 43.78 11.81
C SER A 847 -17.15 44.74 12.99
N PHE A 848 -18.21 45.41 13.45
CA PHE A 848 -18.17 46.25 14.64
C PHE A 848 -17.85 45.44 15.90
N PHE A 849 -18.58 44.34 16.13
CA PHE A 849 -18.30 43.47 17.27
C PHE A 849 -16.89 42.87 17.19
N ALA A 850 -16.44 42.41 16.01
CA ALA A 850 -15.10 41.88 15.85
C ALA A 850 -13.98 42.89 16.21
N ASN A 851 -14.14 44.17 15.83
CA ASN A 851 -13.12 45.19 16.10
C ASN A 851 -13.19 45.77 17.53
N PHE A 852 -14.39 46.02 18.08
CA PHE A 852 -14.57 46.87 19.26
C PHE A 852 -15.21 46.18 20.47
N PHE A 853 -15.57 44.89 20.40
CA PHE A 853 -16.22 44.19 21.51
C PHE A 853 -15.41 44.26 22.82
N GLY A 854 -14.14 43.85 22.78
CA GLY A 854 -13.26 43.91 23.95
C GLY A 854 -12.90 45.33 24.40
N TYR A 855 -12.99 46.32 23.50
CA TYR A 855 -12.78 47.72 23.83
C TYR A 855 -13.96 48.30 24.63
N LYS A 856 -15.20 47.97 24.24
CA LYS A 856 -16.41 48.53 24.85
C LYS A 856 -16.84 47.79 26.12
N LEU A 857 -16.72 46.46 26.14
CA LEU A 857 -17.17 45.58 27.23
C LEU A 857 -16.03 44.95 28.04
N GLY A 858 -14.80 45.45 27.89
CA GLY A 858 -13.61 44.82 28.48
C GLY A 858 -13.66 44.69 30.01
N LEU A 859 -14.08 45.75 30.71
CA LEU A 859 -14.16 45.74 32.18
C LEU A 859 -15.23 44.78 32.68
N GLU A 860 -16.41 44.80 32.05
CA GLU A 860 -17.55 43.94 32.37
C GLU A 860 -17.19 42.46 32.18
N LEU A 861 -16.52 42.13 31.07
CA LEU A 861 -16.05 40.77 30.79
C LEU A 861 -14.98 40.31 31.79
N SER A 862 -14.06 41.19 32.18
CA SER A 862 -13.07 40.86 33.21
C SER A 862 -13.72 40.64 34.58
N CYS A 863 -14.72 41.42 34.96
CA CYS A 863 -15.49 41.20 36.19
C CYS A 863 -16.24 39.85 36.16
N ILE A 864 -16.87 39.50 35.04
CA ILE A 864 -17.51 38.18 34.85
C ILE A 864 -16.47 37.06 34.96
N ALA A 865 -15.30 37.20 34.34
CA ALA A 865 -14.23 36.22 34.42
C ALA A 865 -13.72 36.05 35.86
N ILE A 866 -13.59 37.13 36.64
CA ILE A 866 -13.23 37.09 38.06
C ILE A 866 -14.27 36.30 38.87
N VAL A 867 -15.56 36.51 38.63
CA VAL A 867 -16.65 35.77 39.30
C VAL A 867 -16.59 34.28 38.95
N ILE A 868 -16.39 33.95 37.67
CA ILE A 868 -16.27 32.56 37.21
C ILE A 868 -15.05 31.89 37.86
N SER A 869 -13.89 32.55 37.84
CA SER A 869 -12.66 32.04 38.44
C SER A 869 -12.81 31.79 39.94
N ALA A 870 -13.40 32.75 40.67
CA ALA A 870 -13.69 32.60 42.10
C ALA A 870 -14.67 31.45 42.38
N GLY A 871 -15.68 31.25 41.54
CA GLY A 871 -16.66 30.17 41.67
C GLY A 871 -16.09 28.78 41.37
N LEU A 872 -15.09 28.67 40.49
CA LEU A 872 -14.42 27.41 40.16
C LEU A 872 -13.32 27.04 41.16
N ARG A 873 -12.59 28.01 41.73
CA ARG A 873 -11.46 27.75 42.64
C ARG A 873 -11.87 27.50 44.09
N LEU A 874 -12.80 28.32 44.62
CA LEU A 874 -13.29 28.27 46.01
C LEU A 874 -12.17 28.15 47.06
N ASP A 875 -11.09 28.93 46.88
CA ASP A 875 -9.90 28.96 47.75
C ASP A 875 -9.65 30.36 48.34
N ILE A 876 -8.61 30.51 49.18
CA ILE A 876 -8.27 31.81 49.78
C ILE A 876 -7.98 32.91 48.72
N PHE A 877 -7.45 32.54 47.56
CA PHE A 877 -7.19 33.46 46.45
C PHE A 877 -8.49 33.96 45.82
N SER A 878 -9.51 33.10 45.74
CA SER A 878 -10.87 33.48 45.33
C SER A 878 -11.45 34.58 46.22
N CYS A 879 -11.22 34.52 47.55
CA CYS A 879 -11.64 35.57 48.47
C CYS A 879 -10.95 36.91 48.17
N VAL A 880 -9.66 36.89 47.83
CA VAL A 880 -8.91 38.09 47.43
C VAL A 880 -9.51 38.69 46.15
N TYR A 881 -9.82 37.86 45.15
CA TYR A 881 -10.45 38.32 43.91
C TYR A 881 -11.85 38.90 44.12
N LEU A 882 -12.67 38.28 44.96
CA LEU A 882 -13.99 38.80 45.33
C LEU A 882 -13.92 40.12 46.10
N LEU A 883 -12.88 40.32 46.93
CA LEU A 883 -12.63 41.59 47.60
C LEU A 883 -12.30 42.71 46.59
N PHE A 884 -11.48 42.43 45.58
CA PHE A 884 -11.23 43.37 44.48
C PHE A 884 -12.49 43.66 43.66
N LEU A 885 -13.31 42.64 43.40
CA LEU A 885 -14.60 42.81 42.71
C LEU A 885 -15.54 43.72 43.51
N LEU A 886 -15.63 43.50 44.84
CA LEU A 886 -16.42 44.34 45.74
C LEU A 886 -15.91 45.79 45.70
N LEU A 887 -14.60 45.99 45.74
CA LEU A 887 -13.98 47.31 45.64
C LEU A 887 -14.35 47.98 44.30
N PHE A 888 -14.30 47.27 43.18
CA PHE A 888 -14.64 47.81 41.86
C PHE A 888 -16.10 48.28 41.75
N ASN A 889 -17.04 47.65 42.44
CA ASN A 889 -18.44 48.08 42.44
C ASN A 889 -18.64 49.48 43.04
N PHE A 890 -17.76 49.93 43.94
CA PHE A 890 -17.84 51.25 44.58
C PHE A 890 -16.95 52.32 43.92
N LEU A 891 -16.12 51.95 42.94
CA LEU A 891 -15.16 52.85 42.29
C LEU A 891 -15.64 53.32 40.91
N ARG A 892 -15.33 54.58 40.56
CA ARG A 892 -15.53 55.09 39.19
C ARG A 892 -14.49 54.49 38.23
N ARG A 893 -14.86 54.37 36.95
CA ARG A 893 -13.99 53.82 35.88
C ARG A 893 -12.62 54.50 35.80
N ASP A 894 -12.53 55.80 36.04
CA ASP A 894 -11.27 56.55 36.03
C ASP A 894 -10.32 56.14 37.16
N THR A 895 -10.88 55.82 38.33
CA THR A 895 -10.11 55.32 39.48
C THR A 895 -9.69 53.87 39.24
N ILE A 896 -10.58 53.03 38.71
CA ILE A 896 -10.29 51.64 38.33
C ILE A 896 -9.13 51.59 37.33
N ARG A 897 -9.11 52.49 36.33
CA ARG A 897 -8.02 52.58 35.34
C ARG A 897 -6.64 52.76 35.99
N LYS A 898 -6.55 53.53 37.08
CA LYS A 898 -5.29 53.76 37.81
C LYS A 898 -4.88 52.54 38.65
N LEU A 899 -5.86 51.80 39.18
CA LEU A 899 -5.63 50.59 39.98
C LEU A 899 -5.38 49.33 39.12
N TRP A 900 -5.79 49.35 37.86
CA TRP A 900 -5.74 48.20 36.95
C TRP A 900 -4.34 47.58 36.75
N PRO A 901 -3.25 48.36 36.59
CA PRO A 901 -1.91 47.80 36.47
C PRO A 901 -1.45 47.09 37.76
N LEU A 902 -1.87 47.58 38.93
CA LEU A 902 -1.59 46.95 40.21
C LEU A 902 -2.29 45.58 40.30
N LEU A 903 -3.54 45.49 39.86
CA LEU A 903 -4.26 44.21 39.80
C LEU A 903 -3.57 43.23 38.83
N HIS A 904 -3.16 43.70 37.64
CA HIS A 904 -2.43 42.86 36.68
C HIS A 904 -1.11 42.33 37.26
N LEU A 905 -0.36 43.19 37.94
CA LEU A 905 0.89 42.79 38.61
C LEU A 905 0.63 41.76 39.71
N LEU A 906 -0.39 42.00 40.55
CA LEU A 906 -0.78 41.08 41.62
C LEU A 906 -1.19 39.70 41.08
N VAL A 907 -2.01 39.67 40.02
CA VAL A 907 -2.43 38.41 39.36
C VAL A 907 -1.23 37.70 38.74
N GLY A 908 -0.35 38.40 38.03
CA GLY A 908 0.84 37.79 37.41
C GLY A 908 1.83 37.21 38.42
N ILE A 909 2.10 37.92 39.51
CA ILE A 909 2.94 37.43 40.61
C ILE A 909 2.22 36.29 41.35
N GLY A 910 0.92 36.43 41.60
CA GLY A 910 0.07 35.42 42.24
C GLY A 910 0.09 34.10 41.49
N PHE A 911 -0.14 34.12 40.18
CA PHE A 911 -0.07 32.94 39.31
C PHE A 911 1.28 32.22 39.41
N SER A 912 2.38 32.98 39.31
CA SER A 912 3.74 32.43 39.38
C SER A 912 4.00 31.78 40.75
N LEU A 913 3.60 32.45 41.84
CA LEU A 913 3.78 31.98 43.20
C LEU A 913 2.91 30.74 43.49
N GLN A 914 1.66 30.71 43.02
CA GLN A 914 0.80 29.55 43.15
C GLN A 914 1.36 28.35 42.39
N PHE A 915 1.90 28.55 41.19
CA PHE A 915 2.56 27.46 40.47
C PHE A 915 3.80 26.94 41.23
N CYS A 916 4.63 27.84 41.80
CA CYS A 916 5.73 27.44 42.69
C CYS A 916 5.24 26.60 43.89
N LEU A 917 4.13 27.02 44.52
CA LEU A 917 3.53 26.29 45.64
C LEU A 917 2.99 24.92 45.20
N ALA A 918 2.47 24.80 43.99
CA ALA A 918 2.01 23.53 43.44
C ALA A 918 3.17 22.56 43.14
N CYS A 919 4.31 23.05 42.65
CA CYS A 919 5.52 22.23 42.50
C CYS A 919 6.07 21.73 43.84
N GLY A 920 5.99 22.57 44.89
CA GLY A 920 6.51 22.26 46.21
C GLY A 920 8.04 22.24 46.28
N ILE A 921 8.58 21.73 47.38
CA ILE A 921 10.01 21.56 47.62
C ILE A 921 10.48 20.25 46.96
N PRO A 922 11.68 20.22 46.33
CA PRO A 922 12.24 19.00 45.77
C PRO A 922 12.32 17.88 46.81
N PRO A 923 11.74 16.70 46.55
CA PRO A 923 11.69 15.60 47.52
C PRO A 923 13.08 15.05 47.86
N MET A 924 14.07 15.30 46.98
CA MET A 924 15.49 14.98 47.20
C MET A 924 16.11 15.67 48.42
N LEU A 925 15.51 16.75 48.93
CA LEU A 925 16.02 17.46 50.10
C LEU A 925 15.59 16.80 51.42
N CYS A 926 14.66 15.85 51.38
CA CYS A 926 14.10 15.18 52.56
C CYS A 926 13.61 16.17 53.65
N LEU A 927 13.10 17.34 53.25
CA LEU A 927 12.60 18.36 54.16
C LEU A 927 11.09 18.17 54.39
N LYS A 928 10.68 18.23 55.66
CA LYS A 928 9.28 18.26 56.09
C LYS A 928 8.73 19.70 55.99
N TYR A 929 7.48 19.84 55.58
CA TYR A 929 6.81 21.14 55.57
C TYR A 929 6.40 21.60 56.98
N PRO A 930 6.45 22.92 57.27
CA PRO A 930 6.21 23.45 58.61
C PRO A 930 4.77 23.30 59.12
N TRP A 931 3.77 23.18 58.24
CA TRP A 931 2.36 22.96 58.61
C TRP A 931 2.03 21.52 59.03
N PHE A 932 3.04 20.65 59.08
CA PHE A 932 2.95 19.30 59.65
C PHE A 932 3.70 19.17 60.98
N ASP A 933 4.28 20.25 61.50
CA ASP A 933 5.08 20.20 62.72
C ASP A 933 4.21 20.37 63.99
N ALA A 934 4.26 19.37 64.87
CA ALA A 934 3.50 19.36 66.12
C ALA A 934 4.09 20.33 67.16
N VAL A 935 5.36 20.74 66.99
CA VAL A 935 6.07 21.65 67.92
C VAL A 935 5.37 23.02 68.04
N ASN A 936 4.64 23.45 67.01
CA ASN A 936 3.92 24.72 66.98
C ASN A 936 2.42 24.60 67.31
N ASN A 937 1.91 23.43 67.74
CA ASN A 937 0.48 23.17 68.02
C ASN A 937 -0.50 23.46 66.86
N VAL A 938 -0.03 23.54 65.62
CA VAL A 938 -0.88 23.80 64.45
C VAL A 938 -0.69 22.68 63.42
N VAL A 939 -1.51 21.63 63.51
CA VAL A 939 -1.66 20.62 62.45
C VAL A 939 -2.85 21.02 61.60
N PHE A 940 -2.61 21.35 60.32
CA PHE A 940 -3.68 21.67 59.38
C PHE A 940 -4.29 20.39 58.82
N SER A 941 -5.63 20.27 58.88
CA SER A 941 -6.36 19.20 58.20
C SER A 941 -6.20 19.30 56.67
N ASP A 942 -6.38 18.18 55.97
CA ASP A 942 -6.24 18.14 54.51
C ASP A 942 -7.16 19.12 53.79
N ASN A 943 -8.38 19.31 54.29
CA ASN A 943 -9.35 20.26 53.73
C ASN A 943 -8.89 21.71 53.91
N ALA A 944 -8.40 22.08 55.11
CA ALA A 944 -7.90 23.42 55.37
C ALA A 944 -6.66 23.73 54.53
N ARG A 945 -5.76 22.74 54.37
CA ARG A 945 -4.55 22.84 53.56
C ARG A 945 -4.86 23.04 52.07
N GLN A 946 -5.83 22.30 51.53
CA GLN A 946 -6.30 22.46 50.14
C GLN A 946 -6.98 23.82 49.91
N TRP A 947 -7.74 24.33 50.88
CA TRP A 947 -8.37 25.65 50.81
C TRP A 947 -7.36 26.81 50.87
N LEU A 948 -6.29 26.66 51.66
CA LEU A 948 -5.15 27.58 51.72
C LEU A 948 -4.14 27.41 50.58
N PHE A 949 -4.34 26.41 49.70
CA PHE A 949 -3.45 26.08 48.58
C PHE A 949 -1.99 25.76 49.00
N LEU A 950 -1.82 25.04 50.13
CA LEU A 950 -0.50 24.69 50.68
C LEU A 950 0.03 23.34 50.13
N PRO A 951 1.34 23.22 49.81
CA PRO A 951 1.92 21.98 49.27
C PRO A 951 1.92 20.80 50.24
N ALA A 952 1.91 19.58 49.69
CA ALA A 952 2.31 18.35 50.39
C ALA A 952 2.73 17.29 49.38
N TYR A 953 3.44 16.26 49.85
CA TYR A 953 3.93 15.18 48.99
C TYR A 953 2.83 14.20 48.56
N GLY A 954 1.96 13.75 49.48
CA GLY A 954 0.92 12.77 49.17
C GLY A 954 -0.32 13.33 48.47
N VAL A 955 -0.68 14.59 48.74
CA VAL A 955 -1.86 15.25 48.13
C VAL A 955 -1.49 16.71 47.81
N PRO A 956 -0.85 16.96 46.65
CA PRO A 956 -0.48 18.31 46.23
C PRO A 956 -1.72 19.16 45.89
N PRO A 957 -1.62 20.51 45.92
CA PRO A 957 -2.72 21.38 45.55
C PRO A 957 -3.04 21.23 44.06
N ARG A 958 -4.32 21.28 43.70
CA ARG A 958 -4.78 21.07 42.32
C ARG A 958 -4.37 22.25 41.43
N ALA A 959 -3.30 22.10 40.66
CA ALA A 959 -2.83 23.15 39.76
C ALA A 959 -3.80 23.43 38.59
N GLU A 960 -4.67 22.49 38.23
CA GLU A 960 -5.71 22.67 37.18
C GLU A 960 -6.58 23.91 37.42
N LYS A 961 -6.72 24.31 38.69
CA LYS A 961 -7.39 25.54 39.12
C LYS A 961 -6.74 26.81 38.58
N LEU A 962 -5.44 26.79 38.25
CA LEU A 962 -4.74 27.94 37.67
C LEU A 962 -5.13 28.23 36.21
N ILE A 963 -5.80 27.32 35.51
CA ILE A 963 -6.27 27.58 34.13
C ILE A 963 -7.32 28.71 34.11
N GLY A 964 -8.05 28.89 35.21
CA GLY A 964 -9.06 29.94 35.35
C GLY A 964 -8.54 31.29 35.80
N GLU A 965 -7.25 31.41 36.17
CA GLU A 965 -6.57 32.69 36.46
C GLU A 965 -5.98 33.30 35.19
#